data_AF-A0A960WXR0-F1
#
_entry.id   AF-A0A960WXR0-F1
#
_cell.length_a   1.000
_cell.length_b   1.000
_cell.length_c   1.000
_cell.angle_alpha   90.00
_cell.angle_beta   90.00
_cell.angle_gamma   90.00
#
_symmetry.space_group_name_H-M   'P 1'
#
loop_
_entity.id
_entity.type
_entity.pdbx_description
1 polymer ?
#
loop_
_entity_poly.entity_id
_entity_poly.type
_entity_poly.pdbx_seq_one_letter_code
_entity_poly.pdbx_strand_id
1 'polypeptide(L)'
;MPLKFFHIASRDSAPMEAELNAFISSHRIVTPLKTMKLLLTFIATLTLYGAAIAQDRLPRTALIMGVGDYAGAIYKDRKISNLPGITTADLPGMEAKLKSLGFEVAVVANPNLAKAREAVERFTARIKDSPGVALFYFSGHGAEYLGQHYLFPSAAYMPSKADVEQAALNTQGIVNGMEESGARVCLTFLDCCRTDLGKDVGGADKTPLKAKGSFIGFATRSGDIADVGTDGSPFTQFLLKHLDTPGLSVADMYTRVIGDVKTYCKATFGEERRPGFYSELDAPFYFAPVKLTPSQPQPPAMTGGTRVPAVPVLPAPPKEATPATATQGGPFVNSLGMKFVPVVSYKDGKKVLFNIWETRSRDFAAFVKSSGHDAGEDWRTYTFKEVPVGRGEGERAEESNHPVANVSWEDGVAFCAWLTKEERAAGKIGPQDEYRLPTDVEWSWAVGIGDQEDASASPKDKDAKIEAVYPWGGDFPPPAGSGNYSDSAAKEKLGFNGIDGYTDGYATTAPVGVFKPNALGLYDLGGNVYEWCQDWYDGEQKSRVLRGASWFSNVASYSLSSNRIFAQPGCGDGIGFRCVLVLGGRKAFMPSHRRDDCPGQNPLWSRAKKSLTPVASPWKKQTHGWGMTSVVPGAGNPRGAKAPLLPGKRRGARPWSRRRGITGVLPRWP
;
A
#
# COMPACT_ATOMS: atom_id res chain seq x y z
N MET A 1 -21.32 -6.78 67.69
CA MET A 1 -20.07 -7.46 68.12
C MET A 1 -19.65 -8.46 67.05
N PRO A 2 -18.33 -8.70 66.86
CA PRO A 2 -17.77 -8.39 65.54
C PRO A 2 -16.74 -9.38 64.94
N LEU A 3 -16.35 -9.07 63.70
CA LEU A 3 -15.05 -9.23 63.03
C LEU A 3 -13.98 -10.18 63.60
N LYS A 4 -13.34 -10.92 62.67
CA LYS A 4 -11.89 -10.99 62.39
C LYS A 4 -11.73 -11.81 61.09
N PHE A 5 -11.30 -11.30 59.93
CA PHE A 5 -10.03 -10.62 59.63
C PHE A 5 -8.82 -11.25 60.35
N PHE A 6 -8.10 -12.09 59.61
CA PHE A 6 -6.69 -12.39 59.86
C PHE A 6 -5.88 -12.02 58.62
N HIS A 7 -5.02 -11.02 58.76
CA HIS A 7 -3.84 -10.87 57.91
C HIS A 7 -2.82 -11.93 58.32
N ILE A 8 -2.25 -12.64 57.34
CA ILE A 8 -0.88 -13.16 57.46
C ILE A 8 -0.12 -12.68 56.22
N ALA A 9 1.05 -12.10 56.45
CA ALA A 9 1.93 -11.59 55.40
C ALA A 9 2.86 -12.68 54.87
N SER A 10 3.34 -12.46 53.64
CA SER A 10 4.59 -12.96 53.05
C SER A 10 5.33 -14.12 53.76
N ARG A 11 5.36 -15.30 53.12
CA ARG A 11 6.62 -15.92 52.68
C ARG A 11 6.40 -17.15 51.79
N ASP A 12 7.39 -17.33 50.94
CA ASP A 12 7.90 -18.57 50.33
C ASP A 12 6.96 -19.44 49.46
N SER A 13 7.36 -19.53 48.20
CA SER A 13 6.91 -20.49 47.19
C SER A 13 7.35 -21.92 47.52
N ALA A 14 6.54 -22.91 47.11
CA ALA A 14 6.62 -24.36 47.37
C ALA A 14 6.08 -24.77 48.76
N PRO A 15 5.28 -25.86 48.86
CA PRO A 15 5.48 -27.11 48.11
C PRO A 15 4.21 -27.73 47.49
N MET A 16 3.65 -27.12 46.43
CA MET A 16 2.50 -27.72 45.72
C MET A 16 2.88 -28.98 44.89
N GLU A 17 4.16 -29.15 44.54
CA GLU A 17 4.65 -30.36 43.85
C GLU A 17 4.76 -31.58 44.77
N ALA A 18 4.97 -31.40 46.07
CA ALA A 18 5.17 -32.51 47.00
C ALA A 18 3.86 -33.29 47.24
N GLU A 19 2.76 -32.59 47.47
CA GLU A 19 1.45 -33.21 47.64
C GLU A 19 0.90 -33.82 46.35
N LEU A 20 1.14 -33.16 45.20
CA LEU A 20 0.72 -33.70 43.90
C LEU A 20 1.46 -35.01 43.56
N ASN A 21 2.77 -35.10 43.83
CA ASN A 21 3.54 -36.33 43.64
C ASN A 21 3.15 -37.44 44.62
N ALA A 22 2.80 -37.10 45.88
CA ALA A 22 2.28 -38.07 46.84
C ALA A 22 0.89 -38.61 46.45
N PHE A 23 0.03 -37.77 45.86
CA PHE A 23 -1.28 -38.17 45.35
C PHE A 23 -1.17 -39.10 44.13
N ILE A 24 -0.28 -38.79 43.18
CA ILE A 24 -0.02 -39.61 41.99
C ILE A 24 0.63 -40.96 42.35
N SER A 25 1.49 -41.00 43.37
CA SER A 25 2.14 -42.23 43.84
C SER A 25 1.17 -43.21 44.52
N SER A 26 0.13 -42.70 45.19
CA SER A 26 -0.78 -43.51 46.02
C SER A 26 -1.97 -44.12 45.27
N HIS A 27 -2.32 -43.62 44.08
CA HIS A 27 -3.51 -44.06 43.34
C HIS A 27 -3.17 -44.65 41.97
N ARG A 28 -3.29 -45.99 41.84
CA ARG A 28 -3.19 -46.71 40.54
C ARG A 28 -4.40 -46.45 39.64
N ILE A 29 -4.63 -45.19 39.25
CA ILE A 29 -5.62 -44.83 38.22
C ILE A 29 -4.95 -44.94 36.86
N VAL A 30 -4.95 -46.15 36.29
CA VAL A 30 -4.55 -46.38 34.90
C VAL A 30 -5.69 -45.92 33.98
N THR A 31 -5.89 -44.60 33.88
CA THR A 31 -6.63 -44.04 32.75
C THR A 31 -5.69 -44.03 31.54
N PRO A 32 -6.07 -44.64 30.40
CA PRO A 32 -5.17 -44.75 29.27
C PRO A 32 -4.86 -43.37 28.69
N LEU A 33 -3.59 -43.11 28.37
CA LEU A 33 -3.08 -41.82 27.86
C LEU A 33 -3.87 -41.24 26.66
N LYS A 34 -4.63 -42.09 25.95
CA LYS A 34 -5.55 -41.73 24.87
C LYS A 34 -6.75 -40.88 25.34
N THR A 35 -7.40 -41.20 26.47
CA THR A 35 -8.59 -40.44 26.93
C THR A 35 -8.22 -39.04 27.43
N MET A 36 -7.06 -38.89 28.07
CA MET A 36 -6.59 -37.56 28.52
C MET A 36 -6.20 -36.66 27.34
N LYS A 37 -5.57 -37.22 26.29
CA LYS A 37 -5.37 -36.49 25.03
C LYS A 37 -6.69 -36.11 24.37
N LEU A 38 -7.69 -37.01 24.33
CA LEU A 38 -8.98 -36.71 23.72
C LEU A 38 -9.68 -35.53 24.42
N LEU A 39 -9.67 -35.50 25.75
CA LEU A 39 -10.29 -34.43 26.55
C LEU A 39 -9.57 -33.08 26.38
N LEU A 40 -8.24 -33.07 26.41
CA LEU A 40 -7.44 -31.86 26.15
C LEU A 40 -7.63 -31.34 24.70
N THR A 41 -7.72 -32.24 23.73
CA THR A 41 -8.00 -31.86 22.33
C THR A 41 -9.42 -31.27 22.22
N PHE A 42 -10.41 -31.86 22.89
CA PHE A 42 -11.80 -31.40 22.87
C PHE A 42 -11.95 -30.00 23.50
N ILE A 43 -11.30 -29.75 24.63
CA ILE A 43 -11.27 -28.42 25.29
C ILE A 43 -10.55 -27.39 24.39
N ALA A 44 -9.43 -27.75 23.77
CA ALA A 44 -8.72 -26.88 22.82
C ALA A 44 -9.55 -26.56 21.57
N THR A 45 -10.32 -27.51 21.03
CA THR A 45 -11.27 -27.22 19.94
C THR A 45 -12.43 -26.34 20.41
N LEU A 46 -12.89 -26.46 21.66
CA LEU A 46 -13.97 -25.63 22.19
C LEU A 46 -13.54 -24.16 22.36
N THR A 47 -12.30 -23.92 22.82
CA THR A 47 -11.75 -22.55 22.93
C THR A 47 -11.41 -21.94 21.56
N LEU A 48 -10.92 -22.73 20.60
CA LEU A 48 -10.70 -22.27 19.23
C LEU A 48 -12.01 -21.93 18.48
N TYR A 49 -13.08 -22.71 18.69
CA TYR A 49 -14.41 -22.37 18.14
C TYR A 49 -15.02 -21.11 18.79
N GLY A 50 -14.76 -20.87 20.08
CA GLY A 50 -15.27 -19.68 20.79
C GLY A 50 -14.71 -18.37 20.25
N ALA A 51 -13.44 -18.34 19.83
CA ALA A 51 -12.79 -17.13 19.32
C ALA A 51 -13.28 -16.73 17.92
N ALA A 52 -13.48 -17.69 17.01
CA ALA A 52 -13.93 -17.41 15.64
C ALA A 52 -15.36 -16.82 15.57
N ILE A 53 -16.21 -17.12 16.56
CA ILE A 53 -17.59 -16.60 16.66
C ILE A 53 -17.61 -15.15 17.21
N ALA A 54 -16.52 -14.65 17.80
CA ALA A 54 -16.50 -13.36 18.50
C ALA A 54 -16.46 -12.13 17.58
N GLN A 55 -15.97 -12.26 16.34
CA GLN A 55 -15.84 -11.13 15.40
C GLN A 55 -17.19 -10.73 14.77
N ASP A 56 -18.18 -11.63 14.79
CA ASP A 56 -19.56 -11.42 14.30
C ASP A 56 -20.47 -10.75 15.36
N ARG A 57 -19.90 -10.13 16.41
CA ARG A 57 -20.62 -9.62 17.61
C ARG A 57 -20.23 -8.23 18.12
N LEU A 58 -19.35 -7.49 17.44
CA LEU A 58 -19.07 -6.11 17.89
C LEU A 58 -20.30 -5.22 17.69
N PRO A 59 -20.72 -4.42 18.69
CA PRO A 59 -21.73 -3.39 18.52
C PRO A 59 -21.37 -2.48 17.34
N ARG A 60 -22.36 -2.09 16.53
CA ARG A 60 -22.16 -1.22 15.36
C ARG A 60 -23.00 0.02 15.56
N THR A 61 -22.35 1.17 15.76
CA THR A 61 -23.02 2.45 16.05
C THR A 61 -22.65 3.46 14.98
N ALA A 62 -23.65 4.13 14.40
CA ALA A 62 -23.44 5.16 13.39
C ALA A 62 -24.08 6.50 13.77
N LEU A 63 -23.40 7.58 13.42
CA LEU A 63 -23.96 8.93 13.32
C LEU A 63 -23.85 9.38 11.87
N ILE A 64 -24.98 9.61 11.23
CA ILE A 64 -25.04 10.21 9.90
C ILE A 64 -25.61 11.63 10.00
N MET A 65 -24.92 12.59 9.42
CA MET A 65 -25.28 14.01 9.47
C MET A 65 -25.31 14.57 8.06
N GLY A 66 -26.34 15.35 7.74
CA GLY A 66 -26.48 15.91 6.39
C GLY A 66 -27.09 17.29 6.45
N VAL A 67 -26.53 18.22 5.68
CA VAL A 67 -27.00 19.61 5.63
C VAL A 67 -27.33 19.97 4.19
N GLY A 68 -28.60 19.85 3.82
CA GLY A 68 -29.14 20.27 2.52
C GLY A 68 -29.72 21.68 2.53
N ASP A 69 -30.14 22.19 3.70
CA ASP A 69 -30.64 23.56 3.86
C ASP A 69 -29.62 24.42 4.61
N TYR A 70 -29.17 25.48 3.93
CA TYR A 70 -28.26 26.51 4.42
C TYR A 70 -28.95 27.88 4.53
N ALA A 71 -30.29 27.90 4.66
CA ALA A 71 -31.08 29.12 4.83
C ALA A 71 -30.59 29.99 6.00
N GLY A 72 -29.86 31.05 5.67
CA GLY A 72 -29.31 32.00 6.63
C GLY A 72 -27.82 31.79 6.96
N ALA A 73 -27.19 30.73 6.47
CA ALA A 73 -25.75 30.54 6.62
C ALA A 73 -24.95 31.48 5.69
N ILE A 74 -23.93 32.11 6.25
CA ILE A 74 -23.10 33.13 5.57
C ILE A 74 -21.63 32.80 5.76
N TYR A 75 -20.87 32.80 4.67
CA TYR A 75 -19.42 32.72 4.65
C TYR A 75 -18.82 33.88 3.84
N LYS A 76 -17.94 34.69 4.45
CA LYS A 76 -17.32 35.89 3.82
C LYS A 76 -18.33 36.75 3.05
N ASP A 77 -19.38 37.18 3.76
CA ASP A 77 -20.49 38.00 3.24
C ASP A 77 -21.32 37.38 2.09
N ARG A 78 -21.12 36.09 1.78
CA ARG A 78 -21.88 35.33 0.78
C ARG A 78 -22.79 34.32 1.46
N LYS A 79 -24.01 34.16 0.94
CA LYS A 79 -24.88 33.04 1.34
C LYS A 79 -24.27 31.72 0.87
N ILE A 80 -24.28 30.71 1.73
CA ILE A 80 -23.96 29.33 1.37
C ILE A 80 -25.14 28.77 0.56
N SER A 81 -24.87 27.94 -0.45
CA SER A 81 -25.92 27.41 -1.35
C SER A 81 -26.53 26.12 -0.80
N ASN A 82 -27.85 25.97 -0.93
CA ASN A 82 -28.57 24.75 -0.54
C ASN A 82 -28.21 23.57 -1.46
N LEU A 83 -28.28 22.35 -0.90
CA LEU A 83 -27.93 21.07 -1.52
C LEU A 83 -29.10 20.07 -1.31
N PRO A 84 -30.19 20.18 -2.09
CA PRO A 84 -31.46 19.54 -1.76
C PRO A 84 -31.43 18.00 -1.76
N GLY A 85 -30.56 17.37 -2.54
CA GLY A 85 -30.37 15.91 -2.58
C GLY A 85 -29.91 15.28 -1.27
N ILE A 86 -29.30 16.06 -0.36
CA ILE A 86 -28.72 15.52 0.87
C ILE A 86 -29.79 14.99 1.83
N THR A 87 -30.81 15.80 2.09
CA THR A 87 -31.90 15.43 3.01
C THR A 87 -32.97 14.57 2.35
N THR A 88 -32.96 14.44 1.03
CA THR A 88 -33.99 13.72 0.25
C THR A 88 -33.51 12.37 -0.30
N ALA A 89 -32.21 12.20 -0.56
CA ALA A 89 -31.62 10.97 -1.10
C ALA A 89 -30.44 10.44 -0.28
N ASP A 90 -29.42 11.26 0.02
CA ASP A 90 -28.19 10.80 0.70
C ASP A 90 -28.47 10.21 2.09
N LEU A 91 -29.13 11.00 2.97
CA LEU A 91 -29.40 10.56 4.34
C LEU A 91 -30.34 9.34 4.41
N PRO A 92 -31.49 9.29 3.72
CA PRO A 92 -32.34 8.09 3.72
C PRO A 92 -31.63 6.86 3.15
N GLY A 93 -30.84 7.02 2.09
CA GLY A 93 -30.07 5.93 1.48
C GLY A 93 -29.03 5.35 2.43
N MET A 94 -28.25 6.22 3.08
CA MET A 94 -27.22 5.82 4.05
C MET A 94 -27.82 5.22 5.32
N GLU A 95 -28.93 5.76 5.83
CA GLU A 95 -29.66 5.19 6.96
C GLU A 95 -30.11 3.75 6.66
N ALA A 96 -30.76 3.54 5.52
CA ALA A 96 -31.27 2.22 5.13
C ALA A 96 -30.14 1.21 4.93
N LYS A 97 -29.05 1.60 4.22
CA LYS A 97 -27.89 0.73 3.97
C LYS A 97 -27.20 0.34 5.28
N LEU A 98 -26.89 1.30 6.16
CA LEU A 98 -26.22 1.01 7.42
C LEU A 98 -27.10 0.18 8.38
N LYS A 99 -28.42 0.43 8.44
CA LYS A 99 -29.36 -0.43 9.19
C LYS A 99 -29.37 -1.87 8.67
N SER A 100 -29.34 -2.07 7.34
CA SER A 100 -29.24 -3.42 6.76
C SER A 100 -27.94 -4.14 7.11
N LEU A 101 -26.87 -3.37 7.35
CA LEU A 101 -25.56 -3.84 7.82
C LEU A 101 -25.45 -3.92 9.37
N GLY A 102 -26.57 -3.85 10.08
CA GLY A 102 -26.66 -4.06 11.53
C GLY A 102 -26.17 -2.89 12.38
N PHE A 103 -26.04 -1.67 11.83
CA PHE A 103 -25.73 -0.48 12.63
C PHE A 103 -26.98 0.07 13.33
N GLU A 104 -26.82 0.47 14.58
CA GLU A 104 -27.71 1.44 15.23
C GLU A 104 -27.38 2.84 14.67
N VAL A 105 -28.27 3.39 13.84
CA VAL A 105 -28.03 4.65 13.12
C VAL A 105 -28.80 5.81 13.74
N ALA A 106 -28.09 6.86 14.14
CA ALA A 106 -28.67 8.17 14.43
C ALA A 106 -28.55 9.10 13.22
N VAL A 107 -29.67 9.65 12.75
CA VAL A 107 -29.74 10.57 11.61
C VAL A 107 -29.96 12.00 12.10
N VAL A 108 -29.17 12.94 11.58
CA VAL A 108 -29.27 14.37 11.94
C VAL A 108 -29.28 15.24 10.69
N ALA A 109 -30.47 15.66 10.26
CA ALA A 109 -30.68 16.54 9.12
C ALA A 109 -30.66 18.02 9.51
N ASN A 110 -29.98 18.85 8.70
CA ASN A 110 -29.87 20.31 8.83
C ASN A 110 -29.56 20.84 10.26
N PRO A 111 -28.66 20.23 11.06
CA PRO A 111 -28.36 20.73 12.39
C PRO A 111 -27.68 22.11 12.34
N ASN A 112 -28.10 23.00 13.25
CA ASN A 112 -27.26 24.12 13.66
C ASN A 112 -26.10 23.61 14.53
N LEU A 113 -25.09 24.43 14.79
CA LEU A 113 -23.87 24.01 15.49
C LEU A 113 -24.13 23.36 16.87
N ALA A 114 -25.09 23.89 17.64
CA ALA A 114 -25.43 23.35 18.95
C ALA A 114 -25.99 21.92 18.86
N LYS A 115 -26.97 21.70 17.97
CA LYS A 115 -27.51 20.36 17.69
C LYS A 115 -26.46 19.41 17.10
N ALA A 116 -25.54 19.95 16.29
CA ALA A 116 -24.47 19.17 15.67
C ALA A 116 -23.46 18.66 16.73
N ARG A 117 -23.06 19.51 17.68
CA ARG A 117 -22.21 19.13 18.82
C ARG A 117 -22.92 18.14 19.75
N GLU A 118 -24.16 18.42 20.12
CA GLU A 118 -24.98 17.52 20.94
C GLU A 118 -25.15 16.12 20.29
N ALA A 119 -25.29 16.05 18.96
CA ALA A 119 -25.35 14.79 18.24
C ALA A 119 -24.04 13.99 18.33
N VAL A 120 -22.88 14.66 18.20
CA VAL A 120 -21.55 14.04 18.37
C VAL A 120 -21.36 13.57 19.80
N GLU A 121 -21.71 14.38 20.81
CA GLU A 121 -21.62 14.01 22.24
C GLU A 121 -22.48 12.78 22.58
N ARG A 122 -23.72 12.72 22.06
CA ARG A 122 -24.59 11.55 22.24
C ARG A 122 -24.06 10.31 21.50
N PHE A 123 -23.37 10.50 20.37
CA PHE A 123 -22.77 9.41 19.60
C PHE A 123 -21.53 8.84 20.30
N THR A 124 -20.63 9.68 20.79
CA THR A 124 -19.47 9.25 21.58
C THR A 124 -19.87 8.61 22.91
N ALA A 125 -20.93 9.10 23.56
CA ALA A 125 -21.53 8.41 24.71
C ALA A 125 -21.99 6.97 24.37
N ARG A 126 -22.71 6.75 23.26
CA ARG A 126 -23.11 5.40 22.83
C ARG A 126 -21.92 4.48 22.50
N ILE A 127 -20.85 5.02 21.93
CA ILE A 127 -19.60 4.26 21.69
C ILE A 127 -19.01 3.80 23.04
N LYS A 128 -18.99 4.69 24.03
CA LYS A 128 -18.45 4.41 25.38
C LYS A 128 -19.28 3.35 26.12
N ASP A 129 -20.60 3.39 25.97
CA ASP A 129 -21.52 2.41 26.56
C ASP A 129 -21.46 1.04 25.83
N SER A 130 -21.13 1.03 24.53
CA SER A 130 -21.00 -0.20 23.73
C SER A 130 -19.79 -0.19 22.77
N PRO A 131 -18.56 -0.43 23.28
CA PRO A 131 -17.33 -0.35 22.49
C PRO A 131 -17.26 -1.37 21.35
N GLY A 132 -17.32 -0.87 20.11
CA GLY A 132 -17.37 -1.69 18.90
C GLY A 132 -16.94 -0.93 17.64
N VAL A 133 -17.73 -1.00 16.57
CA VAL A 133 -17.52 -0.26 15.32
C VAL A 133 -18.25 1.07 15.41
N ALA A 134 -17.51 2.18 15.28
CA ALA A 134 -18.06 3.52 15.20
C ALA A 134 -17.99 4.02 13.76
N LEU A 135 -19.11 4.50 13.20
CA LEU A 135 -19.15 5.10 11.87
C LEU A 135 -19.71 6.52 11.94
N PHE A 136 -18.94 7.48 11.43
CA PHE A 136 -19.41 8.84 11.18
C PHE A 136 -19.51 9.09 9.67
N TYR A 137 -20.64 9.62 9.22
CA TYR A 137 -20.83 10.05 7.84
C TYR A 137 -21.36 11.49 7.82
N PHE A 138 -20.80 12.32 6.94
CA PHE A 138 -21.27 13.68 6.70
C PHE A 138 -21.49 13.94 5.21
N SER A 139 -22.61 14.56 4.84
CA SER A 139 -22.82 15.16 3.52
C SER A 139 -23.22 16.63 3.63
N GLY A 140 -22.55 17.52 2.89
CA GLY A 140 -22.82 18.97 2.94
C GLY A 140 -21.62 19.83 2.54
N HIS A 141 -21.69 21.13 2.85
CA HIS A 141 -20.52 22.00 2.71
C HIS A 141 -19.51 21.76 3.83
N GLY A 142 -18.24 21.84 3.44
CA GLY A 142 -17.09 21.73 4.33
C GLY A 142 -15.92 22.55 3.79
N ALA A 143 -14.85 22.64 4.58
CA ALA A 143 -13.68 23.43 4.23
C ALA A 143 -12.41 22.98 4.95
N GLU A 144 -11.27 23.38 4.38
CA GLU A 144 -9.95 23.21 5.00
C GLU A 144 -9.47 24.55 5.58
N TYR A 145 -9.08 24.57 6.85
CA TYR A 145 -8.48 25.72 7.52
C TYR A 145 -7.34 25.28 8.44
N LEU A 146 -6.16 25.91 8.31
CA LEU A 146 -4.94 25.57 9.05
C LEU A 146 -4.59 24.06 9.04
N GLY A 147 -4.81 23.38 7.91
CA GLY A 147 -4.59 21.93 7.78
C GLY A 147 -5.57 21.07 8.58
N GLN A 148 -6.74 21.61 8.94
CA GLN A 148 -7.83 20.94 9.63
C GLN A 148 -9.13 20.99 8.81
N HIS A 149 -9.97 19.96 8.93
CA HIS A 149 -11.22 19.83 8.17
C HIS A 149 -12.43 20.25 9.01
N TYR A 150 -13.23 21.17 8.48
CA TYR A 150 -14.41 21.72 9.14
C TYR A 150 -15.70 21.46 8.35
N LEU A 151 -16.75 21.03 9.04
CA LEU A 151 -18.06 20.67 8.48
C LEU A 151 -19.10 21.74 8.84
N PHE A 152 -19.82 22.27 7.85
CA PHE A 152 -20.64 23.47 8.02
C PHE A 152 -22.09 23.15 8.43
N PRO A 153 -22.57 23.63 9.59
CA PRO A 153 -23.96 23.49 10.01
C PRO A 153 -24.91 24.46 9.25
N SER A 154 -26.22 24.17 9.27
CA SER A 154 -27.27 24.83 8.47
C SER A 154 -27.42 26.35 8.67
N ALA A 155 -26.99 26.87 9.82
CA ALA A 155 -27.11 28.27 10.20
C ALA A 155 -25.75 28.89 10.61
N ALA A 156 -24.65 28.45 9.98
CA ALA A 156 -23.32 28.95 10.29
C ALA A 156 -23.12 30.41 9.85
N TYR A 157 -22.67 31.28 10.76
CA TYR A 157 -22.28 32.66 10.44
C TYR A 157 -20.77 32.82 10.61
N MET A 158 -20.07 32.99 9.49
CA MET A 158 -18.60 32.98 9.39
C MET A 158 -18.12 34.13 8.48
N PRO A 159 -18.09 35.38 8.98
CA PRO A 159 -17.72 36.54 8.17
C PRO A 159 -16.24 36.51 7.75
N SER A 160 -15.36 35.83 8.50
CA SER A 160 -13.95 35.63 8.16
C SER A 160 -13.55 34.15 8.13
N LYS A 161 -12.31 33.87 7.68
CA LYS A 161 -11.73 32.52 7.72
C LYS A 161 -11.38 32.07 9.16
N ALA A 162 -11.22 33.00 10.10
CA ALA A 162 -10.93 32.69 11.51
C ALA A 162 -12.16 32.22 12.30
N ASP A 163 -13.37 32.65 11.91
CA ASP A 163 -14.62 32.28 12.60
C ASP A 163 -15.00 30.80 12.39
N VAL A 164 -14.40 30.15 11.38
CA VAL A 164 -14.66 28.74 11.02
C VAL A 164 -14.43 27.80 12.20
N GLU A 165 -13.38 28.01 13.00
CA GLU A 165 -13.08 27.15 14.15
C GLU A 165 -14.17 27.16 15.22
N GLN A 166 -14.83 28.31 15.39
CA GLN A 166 -15.85 28.51 16.41
C GLN A 166 -17.24 28.11 15.92
N ALA A 167 -17.52 28.34 14.64
CA ALA A 167 -18.85 28.21 14.01
C ALA A 167 -19.11 26.89 13.27
N ALA A 168 -18.09 26.05 13.04
CA ALA A 168 -18.19 24.76 12.36
C ALA A 168 -17.79 23.58 13.29
N LEU A 169 -18.00 22.34 12.81
CA LEU A 169 -17.49 21.13 13.48
C LEU A 169 -16.10 20.78 12.98
N ASN A 170 -15.12 20.59 13.87
CA ASN A 170 -13.80 20.07 13.51
C ASN A 170 -13.86 18.53 13.39
N THR A 171 -13.42 18.02 12.24
CA THR A 171 -13.45 16.58 11.90
C THR A 171 -12.48 15.75 12.75
N GLN A 172 -11.26 16.25 12.99
CA GLN A 172 -10.27 15.57 13.84
C GLN A 172 -10.81 15.38 15.26
N GLY A 173 -11.51 16.38 15.80
CA GLY A 173 -12.18 16.29 17.10
C GLY A 173 -13.25 15.20 17.17
N ILE A 174 -13.98 14.95 16.07
CA ILE A 174 -14.95 13.84 15.99
C ILE A 174 -14.22 12.51 15.98
N VAL A 175 -13.16 12.37 15.17
CA VAL A 175 -12.39 11.11 15.07
C VAL A 175 -11.71 10.78 16.40
N ASN A 176 -11.03 11.75 17.03
CA ASN A 176 -10.48 11.60 18.38
C ASN A 176 -11.57 11.22 19.39
N GLY A 177 -12.74 11.86 19.32
CA GLY A 177 -13.87 11.53 20.20
C GLY A 177 -14.37 10.10 20.07
N MET A 178 -14.31 9.50 18.87
CA MET A 178 -14.62 8.07 18.69
C MET A 178 -13.54 7.17 19.31
N GLU A 179 -12.26 7.47 19.07
CA GLU A 179 -11.11 6.73 19.61
C GLU A 179 -11.05 6.79 21.14
N GLU A 180 -11.16 7.98 21.72
CA GLU A 180 -11.14 8.23 23.18
C GLU A 180 -12.37 7.63 23.88
N SER A 181 -13.47 7.42 23.17
CA SER A 181 -14.64 6.69 23.66
C SER A 181 -14.50 5.17 23.59
N GLY A 182 -13.39 4.65 23.05
CA GLY A 182 -13.08 3.22 23.01
C GLY A 182 -13.60 2.48 21.78
N ALA A 183 -13.93 3.18 20.68
CA ALA A 183 -14.22 2.51 19.42
C ALA A 183 -13.04 1.61 19.01
N ARG A 184 -13.33 0.37 18.61
CA ARG A 184 -12.33 -0.60 18.12
C ARG A 184 -12.02 -0.45 16.64
N VAL A 185 -12.95 0.12 15.90
CA VAL A 185 -12.84 0.45 14.48
C VAL A 185 -13.53 1.79 14.27
N CYS A 186 -12.77 2.80 13.85
CA CYS A 186 -13.28 4.14 13.53
C CYS A 186 -13.43 4.30 12.02
N LEU A 187 -14.65 4.46 11.52
CA LEU A 187 -14.93 4.68 10.10
C LEU A 187 -15.49 6.09 9.91
N THR A 188 -14.91 6.88 9.01
CA THR A 188 -15.36 8.24 8.70
C THR A 188 -15.49 8.43 7.20
N PHE A 189 -16.63 8.92 6.74
CA PHE A 189 -16.91 9.17 5.32
C PHE A 189 -17.41 10.61 5.14
N LEU A 190 -16.70 11.41 4.34
CA LEU A 190 -16.93 12.84 4.21
C LEU A 190 -17.26 13.20 2.75
N ASP A 191 -18.55 13.44 2.53
CA ASP A 191 -19.11 13.92 1.27
C ASP A 191 -19.26 15.44 1.30
N CYS A 192 -18.12 16.12 1.34
CA CYS A 192 -18.05 17.57 1.41
C CYS A 192 -16.84 18.14 0.67
N CYS A 193 -17.00 19.37 0.15
CA CYS A 193 -15.92 20.12 -0.49
C CYS A 193 -14.71 20.27 0.44
N ARG A 194 -13.50 20.23 -0.12
CA ARG A 194 -12.24 20.56 0.56
C ARG A 194 -11.62 21.86 0.03
N THR A 195 -12.43 22.81 -0.42
CA THR A 195 -11.93 24.06 -1.02
C THR A 195 -11.13 24.89 -0.03
N ASP A 196 -9.96 25.37 -0.46
CA ASP A 196 -9.30 26.50 0.17
C ASP A 196 -10.21 27.73 0.10
N LEU A 197 -10.65 28.22 1.26
CA LEU A 197 -11.56 29.35 1.35
C LEU A 197 -10.86 30.72 1.11
N GLY A 198 -10.28 30.88 -0.07
CA GLY A 198 -9.57 32.07 -0.55
C GLY A 198 -8.21 31.71 -1.17
N LYS A 199 -7.91 32.27 -2.35
CA LYS A 199 -6.69 32.03 -3.14
C LYS A 199 -5.41 32.66 -2.56
N ASP A 200 -5.42 33.05 -1.28
CA ASP A 200 -4.42 33.92 -0.65
C ASP A 200 -3.59 33.19 0.45
N VAL A 201 -3.52 31.86 0.42
CA VAL A 201 -2.60 31.10 1.27
C VAL A 201 -1.76 30.19 0.38
N GLY A 202 -0.50 30.60 0.15
CA GLY A 202 0.51 29.72 -0.43
C GLY A 202 0.82 28.55 0.52
N GLY A 203 1.51 27.54 -0.01
CA GLY A 203 1.66 26.24 0.64
C GLY A 203 2.05 26.29 2.12
N ALA A 204 1.28 25.55 2.93
CA ALA A 204 1.62 25.14 4.28
C ALA A 204 1.39 23.62 4.39
N ASP A 205 2.12 22.95 5.27
CA ASP A 205 2.09 21.50 5.41
C ASP A 205 0.66 20.96 5.60
N LYS A 206 0.31 19.99 4.74
CA LYS A 206 -0.89 19.17 4.92
C LYS A 206 -0.67 18.26 6.12
N THR A 207 -1.04 18.73 7.30
CA THR A 207 -1.11 17.87 8.48
C THR A 207 -2.13 16.77 8.18
N PRO A 208 -1.74 15.49 8.09
CA PRO A 208 -2.71 14.42 7.88
C PRO A 208 -3.68 14.38 9.07
N LEU A 209 -4.94 13.99 8.84
CA LEU A 209 -5.78 13.57 9.95
C LEU A 209 -5.08 12.37 10.61
N LYS A 210 -4.70 12.51 11.88
CA LYS A 210 -3.97 11.47 12.63
C LYS A 210 -4.98 10.68 13.43
N ALA A 211 -5.08 9.39 13.18
CA ALA A 211 -6.14 8.57 13.78
C ALA A 211 -5.73 7.09 13.74
N LYS A 212 -5.68 6.42 14.89
CA LYS A 212 -5.18 5.04 15.05
C LYS A 212 -6.34 4.06 14.99
N GLY A 213 -6.23 2.98 14.20
CA GLY A 213 -7.34 2.04 14.04
C GLY A 213 -8.52 2.66 13.29
N SER A 214 -8.23 3.61 12.38
CA SER A 214 -9.24 4.39 11.66
C SER A 214 -9.18 4.21 10.14
N PHE A 215 -10.31 4.44 9.49
CA PHE A 215 -10.46 4.62 8.06
C PHE A 215 -11.19 5.94 7.80
N ILE A 216 -10.64 6.80 6.94
CA ILE A 216 -11.23 8.11 6.59
C ILE A 216 -11.30 8.24 5.07
N GLY A 217 -12.52 8.21 4.50
CA GLY A 217 -12.80 8.44 3.09
C GLY A 217 -13.30 9.86 2.81
N PHE A 218 -12.78 10.51 1.77
CA PHE A 218 -13.22 11.81 1.26
C PHE A 218 -13.75 11.71 -0.17
N ALA A 219 -14.87 12.38 -0.46
CA ALA A 219 -15.50 12.42 -1.79
C ALA A 219 -14.67 13.17 -2.85
N THR A 220 -13.89 14.19 -2.47
CA THR A 220 -13.09 14.99 -3.41
C THR A 220 -11.72 15.39 -2.84
N ARG A 221 -10.82 15.85 -3.71
CA ARG A 221 -9.54 16.44 -3.31
C ARG A 221 -9.76 17.88 -2.83
N SER A 222 -8.80 18.39 -2.05
CA SER A 222 -8.70 19.82 -1.78
C SER A 222 -8.70 20.64 -3.08
N GLY A 223 -9.70 21.52 -3.19
CA GLY A 223 -9.97 22.38 -4.35
C GLY A 223 -11.35 22.24 -5.01
N ASP A 224 -12.02 21.08 -4.91
CA ASP A 224 -13.13 20.76 -5.82
C ASP A 224 -14.52 20.97 -5.21
N ILE A 225 -15.47 21.41 -6.05
CA ILE A 225 -16.90 21.58 -5.69
C ILE A 225 -17.63 20.23 -5.83
N ALA A 226 -18.28 19.78 -4.76
CA ALA A 226 -19.23 18.69 -4.80
C ALA A 226 -20.51 19.16 -5.53
N ASP A 227 -20.90 18.43 -6.57
CA ASP A 227 -22.13 18.68 -7.32
C ASP A 227 -23.23 17.77 -6.75
N VAL A 228 -24.34 18.35 -6.30
CA VAL A 228 -25.42 17.62 -5.62
C VAL A 228 -26.74 18.01 -6.27
N GLY A 229 -27.27 17.10 -7.08
CA GLY A 229 -28.58 17.25 -7.71
C GLY A 229 -29.74 17.02 -6.73
N THR A 230 -30.94 16.81 -7.28
CA THR A 230 -32.09 16.33 -6.50
C THR A 230 -31.93 14.88 -6.04
N ASP A 231 -31.11 14.11 -6.74
CA ASP A 231 -31.07 12.64 -6.62
C ASP A 231 -29.94 12.18 -5.67
N GLY A 232 -29.38 13.12 -4.91
CA GLY A 232 -28.24 12.90 -4.02
C GLY A 232 -26.88 13.20 -4.69
N SER A 233 -25.82 12.93 -3.95
CA SER A 233 -24.44 13.06 -4.41
C SER A 233 -23.99 11.80 -5.19
N PRO A 234 -23.25 11.95 -6.31
CA PRO A 234 -22.68 10.80 -7.02
C PRO A 234 -21.75 9.96 -6.13
N PHE A 235 -20.98 10.59 -5.23
CA PHE A 235 -20.11 9.88 -4.30
C PHE A 235 -20.94 9.00 -3.36
N THR A 236 -21.99 9.55 -2.77
CA THR A 236 -22.85 8.80 -1.84
C THR A 236 -23.58 7.68 -2.57
N GLN A 237 -24.08 7.89 -3.79
CA GLN A 237 -24.67 6.81 -4.60
C GLN A 237 -23.70 5.64 -4.83
N PHE A 238 -22.43 5.90 -5.16
CA PHE A 238 -21.43 4.84 -5.35
C PHE A 238 -20.98 4.21 -4.02
N LEU A 239 -20.91 4.97 -2.93
CA LEU A 239 -20.67 4.40 -1.60
C LEU A 239 -21.79 3.43 -1.19
N LEU A 240 -23.05 3.80 -1.42
CA LEU A 240 -24.22 2.93 -1.19
C LEU A 240 -24.24 1.68 -2.08
N LYS A 241 -23.72 1.76 -3.31
CA LYS A 241 -23.59 0.64 -4.25
C LYS A 241 -22.64 -0.45 -3.74
N HIS A 242 -21.54 -0.09 -3.05
CA HIS A 242 -20.50 -1.05 -2.67
C HIS A 242 -20.50 -1.44 -1.18
N LEU A 243 -21.13 -0.65 -0.30
CA LEU A 243 -21.11 -0.84 1.17
C LEU A 243 -21.50 -2.25 1.66
N ASP A 244 -22.40 -2.93 0.98
CA ASP A 244 -22.88 -4.28 1.32
C ASP A 244 -22.31 -5.39 0.44
N THR A 245 -21.25 -5.12 -0.33
CA THR A 245 -20.56 -6.14 -1.15
C THR A 245 -19.96 -7.23 -0.26
N PRO A 246 -20.40 -8.50 -0.37
CA PRO A 246 -19.90 -9.56 0.50
C PRO A 246 -18.41 -9.83 0.28
N GLY A 247 -17.66 -9.92 1.38
CA GLY A 247 -16.23 -10.26 1.37
C GLY A 247 -15.29 -9.13 0.94
N LEU A 248 -15.79 -7.93 0.67
CA LEU A 248 -14.96 -6.79 0.27
C LEU A 248 -14.50 -5.99 1.50
N SER A 249 -13.20 -5.73 1.63
CA SER A 249 -12.69 -4.91 2.74
C SER A 249 -13.10 -3.45 2.55
N VAL A 250 -13.15 -2.65 3.62
CA VAL A 250 -13.48 -1.22 3.52
C VAL A 250 -12.54 -0.45 2.59
N ALA A 251 -11.26 -0.84 2.50
CA ALA A 251 -10.31 -0.24 1.57
C ALA A 251 -10.62 -0.60 0.11
N ASP A 252 -10.89 -1.87 -0.19
CA ASP A 252 -11.20 -2.33 -1.55
C ASP A 252 -12.57 -1.79 -2.01
N MET A 253 -13.54 -1.76 -1.10
CA MET A 253 -14.86 -1.14 -1.26
C MET A 253 -14.70 0.33 -1.63
N TYR A 254 -13.85 1.07 -0.92
CA TYR A 254 -13.60 2.47 -1.23
C TYR A 254 -12.80 2.66 -2.53
N THR A 255 -11.91 1.74 -2.89
CA THR A 255 -11.21 1.75 -4.18
C THR A 255 -12.21 1.60 -5.35
N ARG A 256 -13.26 0.77 -5.20
CA ARG A 256 -14.37 0.72 -6.17
C ARG A 256 -15.18 2.01 -6.23
N VAL A 257 -15.45 2.66 -5.09
CA VAL A 257 -16.07 4.00 -5.04
C VAL A 257 -15.21 5.03 -5.79
N ILE A 258 -13.88 5.01 -5.63
CA ILE A 258 -12.94 5.86 -6.37
C ILE A 258 -13.04 5.61 -7.88
N GLY A 259 -13.09 4.35 -8.30
CA GLY A 259 -13.20 3.97 -9.72
C GLY A 259 -14.50 4.46 -10.37
N ASP A 260 -15.64 4.24 -9.71
CA ASP A 260 -16.95 4.69 -10.20
C ASP A 260 -17.03 6.22 -10.26
N VAL A 261 -16.60 6.95 -9.21
CA VAL A 261 -16.63 8.42 -9.19
C VAL A 261 -15.73 9.00 -10.28
N LYS A 262 -14.51 8.47 -10.48
CA LYS A 262 -13.62 8.88 -11.59
C LYS A 262 -14.31 8.72 -12.94
N THR A 263 -14.96 7.57 -13.15
CA THR A 263 -15.67 7.25 -14.40
C THR A 263 -16.83 8.22 -14.64
N TYR A 264 -17.67 8.44 -13.62
CA TYR A 264 -18.77 9.40 -13.67
C TYR A 264 -18.30 10.83 -13.94
N CYS A 265 -17.26 11.31 -13.24
CA CYS A 265 -16.77 12.67 -13.41
C CYS A 265 -16.10 12.89 -14.78
N LYS A 266 -15.35 11.91 -15.29
CA LYS A 266 -14.78 11.96 -16.64
C LYS A 266 -15.88 12.03 -17.71
N ALA A 267 -16.96 11.26 -17.56
CA ALA A 267 -18.09 11.26 -18.48
C ALA A 267 -18.94 12.55 -18.41
N THR A 268 -19.18 13.07 -17.20
CA THR A 268 -20.12 14.18 -16.97
C THR A 268 -19.48 15.56 -17.08
N PHE A 269 -18.22 15.71 -16.67
CA PHE A 269 -17.52 17.00 -16.58
C PHE A 269 -16.25 17.09 -17.43
N GLY A 270 -15.79 16.00 -18.03
CA GLY A 270 -14.53 15.97 -18.80
C GLY A 270 -13.26 16.05 -17.95
N GLU A 271 -13.39 16.04 -16.62
CA GLU A 271 -12.28 16.19 -15.66
C GLU A 271 -12.28 15.05 -14.63
N GLU A 272 -11.08 14.62 -14.21
CA GLU A 272 -10.92 13.60 -13.18
C GLU A 272 -11.01 14.20 -11.77
N ARG A 273 -12.21 14.16 -11.16
CA ARG A 273 -12.31 14.30 -9.70
C ARG A 273 -11.77 13.03 -9.04
N ARG A 274 -10.95 13.19 -8.00
CA ARG A 274 -10.26 12.09 -7.32
C ARG A 274 -10.66 12.04 -5.84
N PRO A 275 -11.67 11.23 -5.47
CA PRO A 275 -11.85 10.83 -4.09
C PRO A 275 -10.59 10.10 -3.60
N GLY A 276 -10.40 10.04 -2.29
CA GLY A 276 -9.27 9.36 -1.68
C GLY A 276 -9.58 8.95 -0.24
N PHE A 277 -8.75 8.10 0.33
CA PHE A 277 -8.88 7.68 1.71
C PHE A 277 -7.54 7.66 2.43
N TYR A 278 -7.61 7.57 3.75
CA TYR A 278 -6.53 7.28 4.67
C TYR A 278 -6.95 6.09 5.54
N SER A 279 -6.03 5.19 5.87
CA SER A 279 -6.32 4.01 6.66
C SER A 279 -5.13 3.62 7.52
N GLU A 280 -5.38 3.47 8.82
CA GLU A 280 -4.48 2.96 9.86
C GLU A 280 -5.17 1.80 10.60
N LEU A 281 -5.96 1.00 9.88
CA LEU A 281 -6.62 -0.19 10.40
C LEU A 281 -5.60 -1.33 10.55
N ASP A 282 -5.40 -1.82 11.78
CA ASP A 282 -4.51 -2.94 12.09
C ASP A 282 -4.95 -4.28 11.45
N ALA A 283 -6.20 -4.37 10.97
CA ALA A 283 -6.75 -5.51 10.24
C ALA A 283 -7.86 -5.05 9.27
N PRO A 284 -8.09 -5.75 8.14
CA PRO A 284 -9.17 -5.42 7.22
C PRO A 284 -10.55 -5.48 7.88
N PHE A 285 -11.33 -4.41 7.78
CA PHE A 285 -12.72 -4.37 8.21
C PHE A 285 -13.66 -4.72 7.05
N TYR A 286 -14.69 -5.53 7.31
CA TYR A 286 -15.70 -5.94 6.33
C TYR A 286 -17.09 -5.58 6.85
N PHE A 287 -17.84 -4.82 6.05
CA PHE A 287 -19.24 -4.52 6.35
C PHE A 287 -20.12 -5.78 6.30
N ALA A 288 -19.94 -6.58 5.25
CA ALA A 288 -20.61 -7.85 5.00
C ALA A 288 -19.60 -9.01 4.84
N PRO A 289 -19.21 -9.73 5.91
CA PRO A 289 -18.32 -10.89 5.80
C PRO A 289 -19.02 -12.10 5.15
N VAL A 290 -18.27 -12.94 4.42
CA VAL A 290 -18.81 -14.16 3.79
C VAL A 290 -19.03 -15.25 4.85
N LYS A 291 -20.28 -15.70 5.02
CA LYS A 291 -20.60 -16.85 5.89
C LYS A 291 -20.21 -18.17 5.20
N LEU A 292 -19.10 -18.76 5.64
CA LEU A 292 -18.70 -20.11 5.25
C LEU A 292 -19.61 -21.15 5.92
N THR A 293 -20.25 -22.01 5.12
CA THR A 293 -21.02 -23.16 5.60
C THR A 293 -20.15 -24.43 5.52
N PRO A 294 -20.06 -25.29 6.55
CA PRO A 294 -19.20 -26.47 6.51
C PRO A 294 -19.66 -27.51 5.47
N SER A 295 -18.75 -27.99 4.63
CA SER A 295 -18.99 -29.04 3.64
C SER A 295 -18.89 -30.45 4.24
N GLN A 296 -19.67 -31.40 3.68
CA GLN A 296 -19.76 -32.78 4.16
C GLN A 296 -18.56 -33.68 3.76
N PRO A 297 -18.35 -34.84 4.43
CA PRO A 297 -17.21 -35.72 4.18
C PRO A 297 -17.30 -36.49 2.85
N GLN A 298 -16.16 -36.70 2.19
CA GLN A 298 -16.06 -37.53 0.97
C GLN A 298 -16.16 -39.05 1.24
N PRO A 299 -16.60 -39.87 0.26
CA PRO A 299 -16.67 -41.33 0.39
C PRO A 299 -15.30 -42.02 0.30
N PRO A 300 -15.17 -43.27 0.81
CA PRO A 300 -13.91 -44.01 0.83
C PRO A 300 -13.48 -44.57 -0.55
N ALA A 301 -12.17 -44.70 -0.75
CA ALA A 301 -11.58 -45.19 -1.99
C ALA A 301 -11.76 -46.71 -2.20
N MET A 302 -12.02 -47.11 -3.45
CA MET A 302 -12.12 -48.50 -3.89
C MET A 302 -10.74 -49.17 -4.01
N THR A 303 -10.66 -50.46 -3.68
CA THR A 303 -9.44 -51.29 -3.77
C THR A 303 -9.55 -52.40 -4.81
N GLY A 304 -8.46 -52.67 -5.52
CA GLY A 304 -8.29 -53.78 -6.47
C GLY A 304 -7.81 -53.30 -7.86
N GLY A 305 -6.88 -53.96 -8.57
CA GLY A 305 -6.02 -55.07 -8.14
C GLY A 305 -5.66 -56.02 -9.28
N THR A 306 -4.55 -55.80 -10.01
CA THR A 306 -3.88 -56.85 -10.80
C THR A 306 -2.39 -56.51 -10.99
N ARG A 307 -1.53 -57.53 -11.09
CA ARG A 307 -0.06 -57.41 -11.08
C ARG A 307 0.52 -57.67 -12.47
N VAL A 308 1.28 -56.71 -13.00
CA VAL A 308 2.05 -56.83 -14.26
C VAL A 308 3.54 -57.08 -13.91
N PRO A 309 4.30 -57.90 -14.66
CA PRO A 309 5.69 -58.21 -14.34
C PRO A 309 6.62 -56.98 -14.42
N ALA A 310 7.72 -57.03 -13.67
CA ALA A 310 8.59 -55.90 -13.44
C ALA A 310 9.40 -55.49 -14.68
N VAL A 311 9.20 -54.24 -15.12
CA VAL A 311 10.15 -53.48 -15.94
C VAL A 311 11.34 -53.08 -15.03
N PRO A 312 12.59 -52.99 -15.54
CA PRO A 312 13.72 -52.57 -14.74
C PRO A 312 13.47 -51.21 -14.08
N VAL A 313 13.73 -51.12 -12.78
CA VAL A 313 13.57 -49.87 -12.02
C VAL A 313 14.61 -48.87 -12.53
N LEU A 314 14.18 -47.94 -13.37
CA LEU A 314 14.88 -46.68 -13.59
C LEU A 314 15.16 -46.04 -12.21
N PRO A 315 16.34 -45.45 -11.99
CA PRO A 315 16.63 -44.81 -10.71
C PRO A 315 15.52 -43.81 -10.38
N ALA A 316 15.05 -43.83 -9.13
CA ALA A 316 13.94 -43.01 -8.70
C ALA A 316 14.16 -41.55 -9.13
N PRO A 317 13.14 -40.86 -9.68
CA PRO A 317 13.31 -39.51 -10.18
C PRO A 317 13.92 -38.62 -9.08
N PRO A 318 14.88 -37.75 -9.42
CA PRO A 318 15.60 -36.96 -8.43
C PRO A 318 14.59 -36.22 -7.55
N LYS A 319 14.68 -36.47 -6.25
CA LYS A 319 13.76 -35.95 -5.24
C LYS A 319 13.67 -34.43 -5.39
N GLU A 320 12.47 -33.93 -5.71
CA GLU A 320 12.24 -32.50 -5.98
C GLU A 320 12.92 -31.63 -4.91
N ALA A 321 13.65 -30.60 -5.35
CA ALA A 321 14.37 -29.73 -4.43
C ALA A 321 13.37 -28.99 -3.53
N THR A 322 13.51 -29.12 -2.22
CA THR A 322 12.77 -28.31 -1.25
C THR A 322 13.29 -26.87 -1.23
N PRO A 323 12.53 -25.88 -0.72
CA PRO A 323 13.01 -24.51 -0.58
C PRO A 323 14.36 -24.40 0.17
N ALA A 324 14.55 -25.21 1.21
CA ALA A 324 15.80 -25.24 1.99
C ALA A 324 17.00 -25.86 1.26
N THR A 325 16.77 -26.63 0.18
CA THR A 325 17.79 -27.34 -0.60
C THR A 325 17.94 -26.81 -2.03
N ALA A 326 17.21 -25.75 -2.38
CA ALA A 326 17.25 -25.17 -3.73
C ALA A 326 18.65 -24.65 -4.10
N THR A 327 19.02 -24.86 -5.35
CA THR A 327 20.27 -24.38 -5.97
C THR A 327 19.98 -23.95 -7.41
N GLN A 328 20.93 -23.27 -8.06
CA GLN A 328 20.80 -22.92 -9.48
C GLN A 328 20.61 -24.15 -10.38
N GLY A 329 21.34 -25.24 -10.14
CA GLY A 329 21.21 -26.51 -10.88
C GLY A 329 20.03 -27.40 -10.43
N GLY A 330 19.31 -27.01 -9.39
CA GLY A 330 18.19 -27.74 -8.80
C GLY A 330 17.26 -26.76 -8.09
N PRO A 331 16.49 -25.94 -8.84
CA PRO A 331 15.60 -24.94 -8.27
C PRO A 331 14.44 -25.60 -7.51
N PHE A 332 13.93 -24.92 -6.47
CA PHE A 332 12.65 -25.28 -5.90
C PHE A 332 11.53 -24.95 -6.89
N VAL A 333 10.53 -25.81 -7.02
CA VAL A 333 9.40 -25.62 -7.94
C VAL A 333 8.10 -25.64 -7.14
N ASN A 334 7.34 -24.55 -7.25
CA ASN A 334 6.06 -24.39 -6.56
C ASN A 334 4.89 -25.03 -7.34
N SER A 335 3.67 -24.97 -6.81
CA SER A 335 2.47 -25.54 -7.45
C SER A 335 2.09 -24.91 -8.80
N LEU A 336 2.60 -23.70 -9.11
CA LEU A 336 2.42 -23.01 -10.40
C LEU A 336 3.57 -23.31 -11.40
N GLY A 337 4.53 -24.16 -11.05
CA GLY A 337 5.69 -24.43 -11.89
C GLY A 337 6.64 -23.22 -12.02
N MET A 338 6.55 -22.25 -11.12
CA MET A 338 7.53 -21.17 -10.96
C MET A 338 8.78 -21.75 -10.29
N LYS A 339 9.96 -21.34 -10.74
CA LYS A 339 11.24 -21.96 -10.35
C LYS A 339 12.05 -20.96 -9.52
N PHE A 340 12.50 -21.39 -8.35
CA PHE A 340 13.12 -20.53 -7.35
C PHE A 340 14.58 -20.92 -7.07
N VAL A 341 15.49 -19.98 -7.21
CA VAL A 341 16.94 -20.15 -6.96
C VAL A 341 17.43 -19.21 -5.86
N PRO A 342 18.40 -19.62 -5.02
CA PRO A 342 18.87 -18.80 -3.91
C PRO A 342 19.69 -17.60 -4.39
N VAL A 343 19.28 -16.40 -3.97
CA VAL A 343 20.10 -15.19 -3.94
C VAL A 343 20.56 -14.98 -2.49
N VAL A 344 21.84 -14.65 -2.29
CA VAL A 344 22.43 -14.48 -0.96
C VAL A 344 22.81 -13.01 -0.78
N SER A 345 22.09 -12.31 0.10
CA SER A 345 22.48 -10.95 0.50
C SER A 345 23.42 -10.98 1.71
N TYR A 346 24.54 -10.25 1.63
CA TYR A 346 25.57 -10.28 2.66
C TYR A 346 25.43 -9.15 3.69
N LYS A 347 24.81 -9.49 4.82
CA LYS A 347 25.12 -9.01 6.18
C LYS A 347 24.68 -10.05 7.22
N ASP A 348 23.53 -10.70 6.97
CA ASP A 348 22.93 -11.71 7.87
C ASP A 348 23.05 -13.17 7.37
N GLY A 349 23.49 -13.39 6.13
CA GLY A 349 23.48 -14.73 5.50
C GLY A 349 22.07 -15.29 5.25
N LYS A 350 21.05 -14.42 5.22
CA LYS A 350 19.67 -14.79 4.87
C LYS A 350 19.63 -15.21 3.41
N LYS A 351 19.13 -16.41 3.16
CA LYS A 351 18.83 -16.89 1.81
C LYS A 351 17.41 -16.49 1.45
N VAL A 352 17.25 -15.79 0.34
CA VAL A 352 15.96 -15.50 -0.28
C VAL A 352 15.98 -16.15 -1.65
N LEU A 353 14.95 -16.92 -1.99
CA LEU A 353 14.89 -17.56 -3.29
C LEU A 353 14.14 -16.64 -4.26
N PHE A 354 14.78 -16.23 -5.35
CA PHE A 354 14.14 -15.48 -6.41
C PHE A 354 13.45 -16.41 -7.39
N ASN A 355 12.23 -16.08 -7.84
CA ASN A 355 11.73 -16.66 -9.08
C ASN A 355 12.71 -16.31 -10.20
N ILE A 356 13.08 -17.30 -11.01
CA ILE A 356 14.09 -17.10 -12.05
C ILE A 356 13.62 -16.14 -13.14
N TRP A 357 12.32 -15.92 -13.27
CA TRP A 357 11.69 -15.00 -14.20
C TRP A 357 10.60 -14.17 -13.51
N GLU A 358 10.02 -13.23 -14.24
CA GLU A 358 8.84 -12.45 -13.84
C GLU A 358 7.62 -13.37 -13.61
N THR A 359 6.63 -12.89 -12.85
CA THR A 359 5.35 -13.60 -12.70
C THR A 359 4.62 -13.59 -14.05
N ARG A 360 4.28 -14.76 -14.60
CA ARG A 360 3.63 -14.85 -15.92
C ARG A 360 2.15 -14.49 -15.82
N SER A 361 1.57 -14.01 -16.91
CA SER A 361 0.12 -13.72 -16.99
C SER A 361 -0.74 -14.93 -16.62
N ARG A 362 -0.34 -16.15 -17.01
CA ARG A 362 -1.04 -17.39 -16.60
C ARG A 362 -0.93 -17.70 -15.09
N ASP A 363 0.15 -17.30 -14.44
CA ASP A 363 0.33 -17.49 -12.99
C ASP A 363 -0.59 -16.54 -12.24
N PHE A 364 -0.60 -15.27 -12.67
CA PHE A 364 -1.50 -14.24 -12.14
C PHE A 364 -2.98 -14.54 -12.42
N ALA A 365 -3.29 -15.14 -13.57
CA ALA A 365 -4.62 -15.64 -13.88
C ALA A 365 -5.08 -16.77 -12.95
N ALA A 366 -4.17 -17.68 -12.57
CA ALA A 366 -4.46 -18.72 -11.58
C ALA A 366 -4.76 -18.12 -10.20
N PHE A 367 -4.04 -17.06 -9.80
CA PHE A 367 -4.37 -16.25 -8.63
C PHE A 367 -5.77 -15.65 -8.72
N VAL A 368 -6.04 -14.78 -9.71
CA VAL A 368 -7.33 -14.08 -9.88
C VAL A 368 -8.51 -15.07 -9.90
N LYS A 369 -8.37 -16.19 -10.62
CA LYS A 369 -9.39 -17.24 -10.70
C LYS A 369 -9.62 -17.97 -9.37
N SER A 370 -8.58 -18.19 -8.57
CA SER A 370 -8.64 -18.95 -7.31
C SER A 370 -9.07 -18.10 -6.12
N SER A 371 -8.57 -16.86 -6.04
CA SER A 371 -8.87 -15.92 -4.95
C SER A 371 -10.15 -15.12 -5.17
N GLY A 372 -10.58 -14.95 -6.43
CA GLY A 372 -11.62 -13.99 -6.79
C GLY A 372 -11.15 -12.53 -6.75
N HIS A 373 -9.83 -12.29 -6.71
CA HIS A 373 -9.24 -10.96 -6.63
C HIS A 373 -9.51 -10.12 -7.88
N ASP A 374 -9.95 -8.88 -7.66
CA ASP A 374 -10.35 -7.94 -8.71
C ASP A 374 -9.18 -7.03 -9.09
N ALA A 375 -8.34 -7.52 -10.00
CA ALA A 375 -7.24 -6.75 -10.62
C ALA A 375 -7.68 -5.95 -11.86
N GLY A 376 -9.00 -5.80 -12.09
CA GLY A 376 -9.55 -5.30 -13.34
C GLY A 376 -9.27 -6.23 -14.54
N GLU A 377 -9.48 -5.69 -15.76
CA GLU A 377 -9.31 -6.43 -17.01
C GLU A 377 -8.05 -6.03 -17.81
N ASP A 378 -7.40 -4.91 -17.47
CA ASP A 378 -6.25 -4.41 -18.26
C ASP A 378 -5.11 -5.44 -18.32
N TRP A 379 -4.76 -6.10 -17.22
CA TRP A 379 -3.75 -7.16 -17.23
C TRP A 379 -4.09 -8.34 -18.17
N ARG A 380 -5.38 -8.55 -18.50
CA ARG A 380 -5.81 -9.54 -19.50
C ARG A 380 -5.81 -8.99 -20.92
N THR A 381 -6.42 -7.82 -21.13
CA THR A 381 -6.83 -7.35 -22.46
C THR A 381 -5.99 -6.18 -22.99
N TYR A 382 -5.14 -5.55 -22.17
CA TYR A 382 -4.42 -4.34 -22.54
C TYR A 382 -3.58 -4.50 -23.82
N THR A 383 -3.61 -3.46 -24.65
CA THR A 383 -2.86 -3.35 -25.89
C THR A 383 -2.24 -1.96 -25.96
N PHE A 384 -0.96 -1.85 -26.30
CA PHE A 384 -0.35 -0.58 -26.64
C PHE A 384 -0.33 -0.42 -28.16
N LYS A 385 -1.05 0.58 -28.68
CA LYS A 385 -1.29 0.79 -30.12
C LYS A 385 -1.68 -0.51 -30.84
N GLU A 386 -2.74 -1.16 -30.34
CA GLU A 386 -3.31 -2.41 -30.86
C GLU A 386 -2.42 -3.67 -30.71
N VAL A 387 -1.13 -3.52 -30.35
CA VAL A 387 -0.25 -4.66 -30.03
C VAL A 387 -0.48 -5.12 -28.59
N PRO A 388 -0.74 -6.42 -28.33
CA PRO A 388 -0.88 -6.96 -26.99
C PRO A 388 0.34 -6.71 -26.11
N VAL A 389 0.09 -6.48 -24.82
CA VAL A 389 1.12 -6.40 -23.77
C VAL A 389 0.77 -7.43 -22.70
N GLY A 390 1.77 -8.16 -22.19
CA GLY A 390 1.59 -9.26 -21.25
C GLY A 390 1.03 -10.56 -21.86
N ARG A 391 0.92 -10.67 -23.19
CA ARG A 391 0.52 -11.89 -23.91
C ARG A 391 0.98 -11.86 -25.37
N GLY A 392 1.09 -13.04 -25.97
CA GLY A 392 1.37 -13.16 -27.41
C GLY A 392 0.22 -12.70 -28.30
N GLU A 393 0.51 -12.48 -29.57
CA GLU A 393 -0.49 -12.09 -30.57
C GLU A 393 -1.50 -13.24 -30.79
N GLY A 394 -2.78 -12.98 -30.50
CA GLY A 394 -3.83 -14.01 -30.52
C GLY A 394 -3.92 -14.91 -29.28
N GLU A 395 -3.03 -14.76 -28.30
CA GLU A 395 -3.07 -15.52 -27.04
C GLU A 395 -4.03 -14.92 -26.01
N ARG A 396 -4.49 -15.76 -25.06
CA ARG A 396 -5.18 -15.33 -23.84
C ARG A 396 -4.19 -15.18 -22.69
N ALA A 397 -4.43 -14.22 -21.80
CA ALA A 397 -3.57 -13.99 -20.64
C ALA A 397 -3.48 -15.22 -19.71
N GLU A 398 -4.56 -16.00 -19.61
CA GLU A 398 -4.66 -17.28 -18.89
C GLU A 398 -3.68 -18.37 -19.38
N GLU A 399 -3.19 -18.26 -20.61
CA GLU A 399 -2.35 -19.27 -21.29
C GLU A 399 -0.94 -18.76 -21.57
N SER A 400 -0.78 -17.44 -21.65
CA SER A 400 0.44 -16.69 -21.93
C SER A 400 1.61 -16.99 -20.98
N ASN A 401 2.80 -17.11 -21.57
CA ASN A 401 4.09 -17.14 -20.86
C ASN A 401 4.79 -15.77 -20.78
N HIS A 402 4.19 -14.70 -21.30
CA HIS A 402 4.69 -13.33 -21.10
C HIS A 402 4.51 -12.91 -19.62
N PRO A 403 5.28 -11.94 -19.11
CA PRO A 403 5.07 -11.40 -17.77
C PRO A 403 3.68 -10.78 -17.67
N VAL A 404 3.08 -10.84 -16.48
CA VAL A 404 1.91 -10.02 -16.19
C VAL A 404 2.32 -8.55 -16.18
N ALA A 405 1.55 -7.72 -16.88
CA ALA A 405 1.80 -6.30 -17.04
C ALA A 405 0.54 -5.50 -16.68
N ASN A 406 0.70 -4.19 -16.45
CA ASN A 406 -0.37 -3.27 -16.06
C ASN A 406 -1.09 -3.69 -14.77
N VAL A 407 -0.32 -4.25 -13.82
CA VAL A 407 -0.75 -4.60 -12.47
C VAL A 407 -0.19 -3.64 -11.42
N SER A 408 -0.95 -3.41 -10.36
CA SER A 408 -0.54 -2.59 -9.23
C SER A 408 0.49 -3.30 -8.35
N TRP A 409 1.14 -2.53 -7.48
CA TRP A 409 1.97 -3.04 -6.39
C TRP A 409 1.12 -3.88 -5.42
N GLU A 410 -0.11 -3.43 -5.13
CA GLU A 410 -1.08 -4.15 -4.32
C GLU A 410 -1.47 -5.50 -4.94
N ASP A 411 -1.65 -5.58 -6.26
CA ASP A 411 -1.87 -6.85 -6.98
C ASP A 411 -0.70 -7.82 -6.81
N GLY A 412 0.54 -7.31 -6.91
CA GLY A 412 1.75 -8.09 -6.68
C GLY A 412 1.86 -8.61 -5.26
N VAL A 413 1.49 -7.80 -4.27
CA VAL A 413 1.43 -8.20 -2.85
C VAL A 413 0.32 -9.21 -2.60
N ALA A 414 -0.88 -9.00 -3.16
CA ALA A 414 -2.03 -9.89 -3.01
C ALA A 414 -1.76 -11.27 -3.63
N PHE A 415 -1.15 -11.32 -4.83
CA PHE A 415 -0.65 -12.53 -5.45
C PHE A 415 0.31 -13.29 -4.52
N CYS A 416 1.29 -12.59 -3.94
CA CYS A 416 2.26 -13.19 -3.03
C CYS A 416 1.63 -13.72 -1.73
N ALA A 417 0.67 -12.98 -1.15
CA ALA A 417 -0.06 -13.39 0.05
C ALA A 417 -0.93 -14.64 -0.21
N TRP A 418 -1.63 -14.67 -1.34
CA TRP A 418 -2.40 -15.84 -1.79
C TRP A 418 -1.48 -17.05 -2.02
N LEU A 419 -0.39 -16.89 -2.78
CA LEU A 419 0.54 -17.98 -3.07
C LEU A 419 1.16 -18.54 -1.77
N THR A 420 1.46 -17.67 -0.80
CA THR A 420 1.90 -18.07 0.55
C THR A 420 0.87 -18.93 1.27
N LYS A 421 -0.41 -18.55 1.23
CA LYS A 421 -1.51 -19.29 1.85
C LYS A 421 -1.67 -20.68 1.20
N GLU A 422 -1.72 -20.74 -0.13
CA GLU A 422 -1.95 -22.00 -0.85
C GLU A 422 -0.75 -22.97 -0.69
N GLU A 423 0.49 -22.48 -0.79
CA GLU A 423 1.69 -23.32 -0.68
C GLU A 423 1.96 -23.79 0.76
N ARG A 424 1.57 -23.00 1.78
CA ARG A 424 1.54 -23.45 3.19
C ARG A 424 0.46 -24.52 3.40
N ALA A 425 -0.73 -24.34 2.84
CA ALA A 425 -1.82 -25.32 2.93
C ALA A 425 -1.47 -26.65 2.22
N ALA A 426 -0.76 -26.57 1.08
CA ALA A 426 -0.22 -27.72 0.36
C ALA A 426 1.03 -28.35 1.02
N GLY A 427 1.59 -27.74 2.08
CA GLY A 427 2.81 -28.21 2.74
C GLY A 427 4.08 -28.12 1.88
N LYS A 428 4.06 -27.33 0.79
CA LYS A 428 5.19 -27.12 -0.13
C LYS A 428 6.22 -26.14 0.43
N ILE A 429 5.79 -25.20 1.27
CA ILE A 429 6.66 -24.28 2.04
C ILE A 429 6.36 -24.39 3.55
N GLY A 430 7.30 -23.96 4.39
CA GLY A 430 7.18 -23.99 5.85
C GLY A 430 6.14 -22.99 6.40
N PRO A 431 5.66 -23.20 7.63
CA PRO A 431 4.61 -22.36 8.25
C PRO A 431 5.06 -20.92 8.58
N GLN A 432 6.35 -20.62 8.39
CA GLN A 432 6.94 -19.29 8.56
C GLN A 432 7.54 -18.78 7.25
N ASP A 433 7.58 -19.59 6.19
CA ASP A 433 8.09 -19.20 4.88
C ASP A 433 7.02 -18.38 4.14
N GLU A 434 7.40 -17.32 3.44
CA GLU A 434 6.46 -16.43 2.75
C GLU A 434 6.95 -16.02 1.38
N TYR A 435 6.02 -15.92 0.42
CA TYR A 435 6.25 -15.19 -0.81
C TYR A 435 5.96 -13.71 -0.60
N ARG A 436 6.76 -12.87 -1.24
CA ARG A 436 6.57 -11.43 -1.32
C ARG A 436 7.24 -10.86 -2.56
N LEU A 437 7.04 -9.57 -2.82
CA LEU A 437 7.88 -8.83 -3.74
C LEU A 437 9.35 -8.78 -3.22
N PRO A 438 10.36 -8.69 -4.10
CA PRO A 438 11.74 -8.43 -3.70
C PRO A 438 11.86 -7.06 -3.00
N THR A 439 12.88 -6.88 -2.16
CA THR A 439 13.33 -5.53 -1.79
C THR A 439 14.32 -5.01 -2.85
N ASP A 440 14.46 -3.69 -2.97
CA ASP A 440 15.44 -3.05 -3.86
C ASP A 440 16.87 -3.55 -3.60
N VAL A 441 17.22 -3.75 -2.33
CA VAL A 441 18.53 -4.30 -1.94
C VAL A 441 18.68 -5.74 -2.43
N GLU A 442 17.70 -6.60 -2.22
CA GLU A 442 17.73 -7.98 -2.72
C GLU A 442 17.78 -8.03 -4.25
N TRP A 443 17.10 -7.11 -4.93
CA TRP A 443 17.15 -6.97 -6.37
C TRP A 443 18.56 -6.56 -6.86
N SER A 444 19.25 -5.66 -6.15
CA SER A 444 20.66 -5.35 -6.43
C SER A 444 21.59 -6.57 -6.27
N TRP A 445 21.33 -7.46 -5.31
CA TRP A 445 22.05 -8.75 -5.22
C TRP A 445 21.68 -9.70 -6.36
N ALA A 446 20.42 -9.71 -6.79
CA ALA A 446 19.95 -10.54 -7.90
C ALA A 446 20.56 -10.15 -9.26
N VAL A 447 20.74 -8.84 -9.52
CA VAL A 447 21.37 -8.32 -10.75
C VAL A 447 22.92 -8.29 -10.68
N GLY A 448 23.50 -8.48 -9.50
CA GLY A 448 24.96 -8.61 -9.32
C GLY A 448 25.71 -7.32 -8.98
N ILE A 449 25.06 -6.32 -8.38
CA ILE A 449 25.69 -5.06 -7.91
C ILE A 449 25.57 -4.83 -6.39
N GLY A 450 24.96 -5.75 -5.65
CA GLY A 450 24.64 -5.56 -4.23
C GLY A 450 25.84 -5.38 -3.28
N ASP A 451 27.06 -5.68 -3.75
CA ASP A 451 28.32 -5.45 -3.05
C ASP A 451 28.93 -4.04 -3.31
N GLN A 452 28.46 -3.36 -4.36
CA GLN A 452 28.90 -2.02 -4.77
C GLN A 452 28.00 -0.88 -4.23
N GLU A 453 26.89 -1.23 -3.58
CA GLU A 453 25.89 -0.27 -3.08
C GLU A 453 25.83 -0.20 -1.55
N ASP A 454 25.58 1.01 -1.01
CA ASP A 454 25.23 1.14 0.41
C ASP A 454 23.80 0.64 0.64
N ALA A 455 23.67 -0.57 1.19
CA ALA A 455 22.39 -1.16 1.55
C ALA A 455 21.54 -0.34 2.55
N SER A 456 22.09 0.70 3.19
CA SER A 456 21.35 1.63 4.06
C SER A 456 20.88 2.91 3.36
N ALA A 457 21.37 3.20 2.16
CA ALA A 457 20.91 4.34 1.36
C ALA A 457 19.53 4.06 0.75
N SER A 458 18.72 5.12 0.60
CA SER A 458 17.38 4.99 -0.01
C SER A 458 17.47 4.58 -1.49
N PRO A 459 16.44 3.98 -2.08
CA PRO A 459 16.45 3.64 -3.50
C PRO A 459 16.73 4.86 -4.40
N LYS A 460 16.19 6.04 -4.05
CA LYS A 460 16.48 7.33 -4.70
C LYS A 460 17.95 7.76 -4.61
N ASP A 461 18.60 7.53 -3.48
CA ASP A 461 20.02 7.88 -3.31
C ASP A 461 20.95 6.95 -4.11
N LYS A 462 20.48 5.74 -4.43
CA LYS A 462 21.19 4.73 -5.25
C LYS A 462 20.84 4.79 -6.74
N ASP A 463 19.86 5.59 -7.14
CA ASP A 463 19.43 5.71 -8.53
C ASP A 463 20.58 6.17 -9.44
N ALA A 464 20.83 5.33 -10.45
CA ALA A 464 21.84 5.47 -11.50
C ALA A 464 23.27 5.80 -10.99
N LYS A 465 23.63 5.38 -9.76
CA LYS A 465 24.94 5.71 -9.16
C LYS A 465 26.11 4.84 -9.63
N ILE A 466 25.83 3.66 -10.20
CA ILE A 466 26.87 2.80 -10.78
C ILE A 466 26.77 2.94 -12.29
N GLU A 467 27.70 3.72 -12.85
CA GLU A 467 27.81 3.99 -14.29
C GLU A 467 28.28 2.75 -15.05
N ALA A 468 27.84 2.62 -16.31
CA ALA A 468 28.28 1.60 -17.27
C ALA A 468 28.19 0.12 -16.80
N VAL A 469 27.36 -0.19 -15.81
CA VAL A 469 27.04 -1.57 -15.42
C VAL A 469 25.62 -1.90 -15.83
N TYR A 470 25.50 -2.84 -16.78
CA TYR A 470 24.23 -3.31 -17.35
C TYR A 470 23.98 -4.80 -17.00
N PRO A 471 22.72 -5.27 -16.96
CA PRO A 471 22.39 -6.65 -16.60
C PRO A 471 23.00 -7.72 -17.52
N TRP A 472 23.36 -7.35 -18.76
CA TRP A 472 24.04 -8.22 -19.72
C TRP A 472 25.58 -8.17 -19.64
N GLY A 473 26.14 -7.16 -18.96
CA GLY A 473 27.58 -6.88 -18.87
C GLY A 473 28.22 -6.30 -20.14
N GLY A 474 29.31 -5.55 -19.99
CA GLY A 474 29.91 -4.80 -21.11
C GLY A 474 29.18 -3.48 -21.36
N ASP A 475 29.24 -2.96 -22.58
CA ASP A 475 28.73 -1.63 -22.94
C ASP A 475 27.26 -1.65 -23.43
N PHE A 476 26.72 -0.44 -23.65
CA PHE A 476 25.49 -0.19 -24.41
C PHE A 476 25.86 0.19 -25.86
N PRO A 477 25.13 -0.27 -26.90
CA PRO A 477 23.86 -1.02 -26.86
C PRO A 477 24.02 -2.49 -26.44
N PRO A 478 22.93 -3.13 -25.94
CA PRO A 478 22.93 -4.55 -25.59
C PRO A 478 23.35 -5.48 -26.75
N PRO A 479 24.14 -6.53 -26.49
CA PRO A 479 24.37 -7.63 -27.44
C PRO A 479 23.08 -8.35 -27.80
N ALA A 480 23.01 -8.92 -29.01
CA ALA A 480 21.85 -9.68 -29.48
C ALA A 480 21.45 -10.80 -28.50
N GLY A 481 20.16 -10.88 -28.16
CA GLY A 481 19.62 -11.86 -27.20
C GLY A 481 19.81 -11.54 -25.71
N SER A 482 20.21 -10.31 -25.36
CA SER A 482 20.41 -9.89 -23.96
C SER A 482 19.15 -9.55 -23.15
N GLY A 483 17.98 -9.34 -23.76
CA GLY A 483 16.74 -8.99 -23.06
C GLY A 483 15.67 -8.47 -24.01
N ASN A 484 14.55 -7.95 -23.48
CA ASN A 484 13.51 -7.32 -24.28
C ASN A 484 13.42 -5.80 -24.02
N TYR A 485 13.53 -5.02 -25.09
CA TYR A 485 13.77 -3.58 -25.12
C TYR A 485 13.00 -2.91 -26.27
N SER A 486 12.92 -1.58 -26.29
CA SER A 486 12.40 -0.89 -27.47
C SER A 486 13.44 -0.99 -28.60
N ASP A 487 13.09 -1.72 -29.64
CA ASP A 487 14.00 -2.16 -30.70
C ASP A 487 13.49 -1.78 -32.11
N SER A 488 14.01 -2.45 -33.14
CA SER A 488 13.51 -2.28 -34.51
C SER A 488 12.04 -2.74 -34.73
N ALA A 489 11.57 -3.77 -34.03
CA ALA A 489 10.19 -4.24 -34.10
C ALA A 489 9.22 -3.28 -33.38
N ALA A 490 9.62 -2.72 -32.23
CA ALA A 490 8.89 -1.63 -31.57
C ALA A 490 8.86 -0.36 -32.43
N LYS A 491 9.93 -0.06 -33.16
CA LYS A 491 9.95 1.04 -34.14
C LYS A 491 8.99 0.80 -35.30
N GLU A 492 8.93 -0.40 -35.85
CA GLU A 492 8.03 -0.76 -36.95
C GLU A 492 6.56 -0.75 -36.52
N LYS A 493 6.19 -1.51 -35.48
CA LYS A 493 4.78 -1.66 -35.06
C LYS A 493 4.25 -0.47 -34.25
N LEU A 494 5.10 0.17 -33.43
CA LEU A 494 4.66 1.22 -32.49
C LEU A 494 5.16 2.63 -32.85
N GLY A 495 6.04 2.79 -33.83
CA GLY A 495 6.64 4.09 -34.17
C GLY A 495 7.54 4.65 -33.06
N PHE A 496 8.10 3.78 -32.21
CA PHE A 496 9.03 4.15 -31.14
C PHE A 496 10.47 4.33 -31.66
N ASN A 497 11.30 5.02 -30.87
CA ASN A 497 12.74 5.02 -31.10
C ASN A 497 13.30 3.69 -30.58
N GLY A 498 13.76 2.82 -31.47
CA GLY A 498 14.48 1.61 -31.11
C GLY A 498 15.93 1.89 -30.71
N ILE A 499 16.55 0.96 -29.97
CA ILE A 499 18.01 0.91 -29.81
C ILE A 499 18.66 0.63 -31.17
N ASP A 500 19.57 1.50 -31.63
CA ASP A 500 20.23 1.34 -32.92
C ASP A 500 21.05 0.04 -32.99
N GLY A 501 20.81 -0.75 -34.04
CA GLY A 501 21.48 -2.03 -34.26
C GLY A 501 20.96 -3.20 -33.40
N TYR A 502 19.92 -2.99 -32.59
CA TYR A 502 19.34 -4.03 -31.75
C TYR A 502 18.01 -4.57 -32.28
N THR A 503 17.79 -5.87 -32.11
CA THR A 503 16.45 -6.45 -32.15
C THR A 503 16.33 -7.69 -31.27
N ASP A 504 15.16 -7.84 -30.64
CA ASP A 504 14.77 -9.02 -29.87
C ASP A 504 13.61 -9.80 -30.51
N GLY A 505 12.92 -9.20 -31.49
CA GLY A 505 11.80 -9.80 -32.24
C GLY A 505 10.41 -9.50 -31.68
N TYR A 506 10.28 -8.72 -30.60
CA TYR A 506 9.04 -8.42 -29.90
C TYR A 506 8.81 -6.91 -29.82
N ALA A 507 7.70 -6.43 -30.38
CA ALA A 507 7.37 -4.99 -30.31
C ALA A 507 6.90 -4.53 -28.92
N THR A 508 6.53 -5.47 -28.06
CA THR A 508 6.09 -5.27 -26.67
C THR A 508 6.77 -6.33 -25.79
N THR A 509 6.12 -6.85 -24.73
CA THR A 509 6.72 -7.89 -23.88
C THR A 509 7.03 -9.16 -24.66
N ALA A 510 8.04 -9.89 -24.20
CA ALA A 510 8.40 -11.23 -24.68
C ALA A 510 7.93 -12.33 -23.68
N PRO A 511 7.82 -13.61 -24.12
CA PRO A 511 7.69 -14.73 -23.20
C PRO A 511 8.86 -14.77 -22.22
N VAL A 512 8.61 -15.01 -20.94
CA VAL A 512 9.68 -15.00 -19.93
C VAL A 512 10.70 -16.12 -20.18
N GLY A 513 11.97 -15.84 -19.87
CA GLY A 513 13.05 -16.82 -19.91
C GLY A 513 13.56 -17.22 -21.30
N VAL A 514 13.23 -16.46 -22.35
CA VAL A 514 13.73 -16.71 -23.72
C VAL A 514 15.13 -16.11 -23.98
N PHE A 515 15.52 -15.10 -23.20
CA PHE A 515 16.83 -14.46 -23.29
C PHE A 515 17.88 -15.15 -22.42
N LYS A 516 19.14 -14.72 -22.55
CA LYS A 516 20.23 -15.29 -21.75
C LYS A 516 20.09 -14.94 -20.26
N PRO A 517 20.12 -15.91 -19.33
CA PRO A 517 20.12 -15.63 -17.90
C PRO A 517 21.48 -15.12 -17.43
N ASN A 518 21.47 -14.43 -16.28
CA ASN A 518 22.68 -14.04 -15.59
C ASN A 518 23.39 -15.23 -14.89
N ALA A 519 24.51 -14.97 -14.22
CA ALA A 519 25.32 -15.99 -13.55
C ALA A 519 24.58 -16.79 -12.45
N LEU A 520 23.49 -16.26 -11.89
CA LEU A 520 22.65 -16.93 -10.89
C LEU A 520 21.52 -17.77 -11.51
N GLY A 521 21.36 -17.74 -12.83
CA GLY A 521 20.24 -18.36 -13.53
C GLY A 521 18.96 -17.52 -13.53
N LEU A 522 19.05 -16.22 -13.25
CA LEU A 522 17.93 -15.29 -13.30
C LEU A 522 17.84 -14.67 -14.70
N TYR A 523 16.64 -14.67 -15.25
CA TYR A 523 16.25 -14.14 -16.54
C TYR A 523 15.58 -12.76 -16.38
N ASP A 524 15.53 -12.03 -17.48
CA ASP A 524 14.69 -10.85 -17.72
C ASP A 524 14.92 -9.63 -16.81
N LEU A 525 15.85 -9.70 -15.84
CA LEU A 525 16.24 -8.60 -14.93
C LEU A 525 16.63 -7.29 -15.64
N GLY A 526 16.92 -7.33 -16.94
CA GLY A 526 17.30 -6.17 -17.71
C GLY A 526 16.22 -5.54 -18.57
N GLY A 527 15.02 -6.10 -18.71
CA GLY A 527 14.03 -5.65 -19.68
C GLY A 527 12.67 -6.31 -19.47
N ASN A 528 11.88 -6.43 -20.54
CA ASN A 528 10.53 -7.00 -20.49
C ASN A 528 9.54 -6.14 -19.69
N VAL A 529 9.39 -6.26 -18.36
CA VAL A 529 8.64 -5.29 -17.54
C VAL A 529 9.45 -4.68 -16.39
N TYR A 530 9.14 -3.44 -16.04
CA TYR A 530 9.61 -2.86 -14.78
C TYR A 530 9.02 -3.62 -13.60
N GLU A 531 9.84 -3.94 -12.59
CA GLU A 531 9.45 -4.83 -11.51
C GLU A 531 9.18 -4.10 -10.19
N TRP A 532 7.97 -4.28 -9.64
CA TRP A 532 7.64 -3.81 -8.30
C TRP A 532 8.53 -4.43 -7.22
N CYS A 533 9.15 -3.57 -6.42
CA CYS A 533 9.84 -3.94 -5.18
C CYS A 533 9.02 -3.46 -3.96
N GLN A 534 9.28 -4.02 -2.77
CA GLN A 534 8.57 -3.63 -1.54
C GLN A 534 8.82 -2.17 -1.13
N ASP A 535 10.02 -1.68 -1.37
CA ASP A 535 10.51 -0.42 -0.80
C ASP A 535 9.77 0.81 -1.36
N TRP A 536 9.61 1.80 -0.50
CA TRP A 536 9.33 3.15 -0.95
C TRP A 536 10.57 3.73 -1.63
N TYR A 537 10.38 4.47 -2.72
CA TYR A 537 11.49 5.07 -3.47
C TYR A 537 12.30 6.06 -2.62
N ASP A 538 11.61 6.84 -1.78
CA ASP A 538 12.22 7.76 -0.82
C ASP A 538 11.38 7.95 0.44
N GLY A 539 11.88 8.79 1.36
CA GLY A 539 11.25 9.09 2.63
C GLY A 539 9.90 9.82 2.55
N GLU A 540 9.46 10.28 1.36
CA GLU A 540 8.12 10.85 1.19
C GLU A 540 7.03 9.76 1.10
N GLN A 541 7.43 8.50 0.84
CA GLN A 541 6.54 7.33 0.78
C GLN A 541 5.32 7.50 -0.16
N LYS A 542 5.51 8.27 -1.24
CA LYS A 542 4.48 8.48 -2.27
C LYS A 542 4.51 7.41 -3.35
N SER A 543 5.70 6.95 -3.73
CA SER A 543 5.93 6.07 -4.87
C SER A 543 6.77 4.88 -4.45
N ARG A 544 6.42 3.68 -4.94
CA ARG A 544 7.22 2.48 -4.76
C ARG A 544 8.36 2.48 -5.77
N VAL A 545 9.47 1.83 -5.43
CA VAL A 545 10.58 1.64 -6.37
C VAL A 545 10.28 0.52 -7.35
N LEU A 546 10.67 0.77 -8.60
CA LEU A 546 10.69 -0.16 -9.71
C LEU A 546 12.13 -0.43 -10.12
N ARG A 547 12.45 -1.69 -10.44
CA ARG A 547 13.77 -2.11 -10.91
C ARG A 547 13.68 -2.73 -12.31
N GLY A 548 14.84 -2.96 -12.92
CA GLY A 548 14.95 -3.41 -14.30
C GLY A 548 14.77 -2.29 -15.33
N ALA A 549 14.52 -2.71 -16.57
CA ALA A 549 14.03 -1.87 -17.67
C ALA A 549 12.72 -2.49 -18.20
N SER A 550 12.20 -2.01 -19.33
CA SER A 550 10.99 -2.55 -19.95
C SER A 550 11.12 -2.68 -21.46
N TRP A 551 10.14 -3.33 -22.08
CA TRP A 551 9.95 -3.42 -23.53
C TRP A 551 9.89 -2.07 -24.25
N PHE A 552 9.68 -0.93 -23.56
CA PHE A 552 9.77 0.41 -24.16
C PHE A 552 11.06 1.17 -23.83
N SER A 553 12.00 0.59 -23.09
CA SER A 553 13.27 1.22 -22.74
C SER A 553 14.27 1.16 -23.91
N ASN A 554 14.83 2.32 -24.28
CA ASN A 554 15.72 2.49 -25.45
C ASN A 554 17.01 3.29 -25.17
N VAL A 555 17.27 3.69 -23.93
CA VAL A 555 18.43 4.51 -23.56
C VAL A 555 19.27 3.83 -22.47
N ALA A 556 20.57 4.09 -22.52
CA ALA A 556 21.56 3.57 -21.59
C ALA A 556 21.16 3.79 -20.11
N SER A 557 20.73 5.00 -19.74
CA SER A 557 20.39 5.35 -18.36
C SER A 557 19.31 4.45 -17.75
N TYR A 558 18.22 4.18 -18.49
CA TYR A 558 17.14 3.31 -18.02
C TYR A 558 17.48 1.81 -18.05
N SER A 559 18.63 1.45 -18.62
CA SER A 559 19.09 0.06 -18.75
C SER A 559 20.18 -0.31 -17.74
N LEU A 560 20.68 0.63 -16.94
CA LEU A 560 21.69 0.37 -15.90
C LEU A 560 21.15 -0.57 -14.82
N SER A 561 21.98 -1.50 -14.34
CA SER A 561 21.67 -2.35 -13.19
C SER A 561 21.35 -1.52 -11.92
N SER A 562 21.87 -0.29 -11.84
CA SER A 562 21.64 0.66 -10.74
C SER A 562 20.47 1.63 -10.95
N ASN A 563 19.76 1.56 -12.08
CA ASN A 563 18.60 2.42 -12.37
C ASN A 563 17.41 2.07 -11.45
N ARG A 564 16.79 3.10 -10.85
CA ARG A 564 15.53 3.01 -10.11
C ARG A 564 14.55 4.00 -10.72
N ILE A 565 13.51 3.50 -11.38
CA ILE A 565 12.34 4.35 -11.61
C ILE A 565 11.37 4.19 -10.43
N PHE A 566 10.34 5.03 -10.40
CA PHE A 566 9.34 5.01 -9.34
C PHE A 566 7.97 5.36 -9.91
N ALA A 567 6.95 4.74 -9.34
CA ALA A 567 5.57 5.02 -9.68
C ALA A 567 4.71 5.03 -8.43
N GLN A 568 3.58 5.75 -8.50
CA GLN A 568 2.48 5.54 -7.56
C GLN A 568 2.08 4.05 -7.63
N PRO A 569 1.70 3.41 -6.52
CA PRO A 569 1.57 1.94 -6.48
C PRO A 569 0.48 1.35 -7.38
N GLY A 570 -0.38 2.15 -8.02
CA GLY A 570 -1.35 1.66 -9.00
C GLY A 570 -0.73 1.16 -10.31
N CYS A 571 -1.56 0.57 -11.18
CA CYS A 571 -1.16 0.06 -12.48
C CYS A 571 -0.49 1.12 -13.37
N GLY A 572 0.48 0.71 -14.20
CA GLY A 572 1.06 1.54 -15.24
C GLY A 572 1.69 0.70 -16.36
N ASP A 573 1.90 1.36 -17.50
CA ASP A 573 2.32 0.71 -18.74
C ASP A 573 3.66 -0.01 -18.58
N GLY A 574 3.69 -1.31 -18.95
CA GLY A 574 4.90 -2.14 -18.88
C GLY A 574 5.47 -2.31 -17.47
N ILE A 575 4.64 -2.16 -16.44
CA ILE A 575 4.97 -2.49 -15.06
C ILE A 575 4.34 -3.86 -14.71
N GLY A 576 5.16 -4.72 -14.11
CA GLY A 576 4.76 -6.00 -13.55
C GLY A 576 5.58 -6.32 -12.29
N PHE A 577 5.82 -7.60 -12.02
CA PHE A 577 6.62 -8.01 -10.86
C PHE A 577 7.16 -9.43 -10.98
N ARG A 578 8.25 -9.72 -10.24
CA ARG A 578 8.62 -11.07 -9.83
C ARG A 578 8.38 -11.24 -8.33
N CYS A 579 8.12 -12.46 -7.88
CA CYS A 579 8.07 -12.78 -6.45
C CYS A 579 9.35 -13.49 -5.97
N VAL A 580 9.58 -13.39 -4.66
CA VAL A 580 10.66 -14.09 -3.95
C VAL A 580 10.06 -14.89 -2.80
N LEU A 581 10.68 -16.03 -2.46
CA LEU A 581 10.35 -16.84 -1.28
C LEU A 581 11.39 -16.60 -0.17
N VAL A 582 10.92 -16.12 0.98
CA VAL A 582 11.71 -15.96 2.20
C VAL A 582 11.50 -17.17 3.10
N LEU A 583 12.58 -17.74 3.63
CA LEU A 583 12.49 -18.87 4.56
C LEU A 583 12.44 -18.40 6.01
N GLY A 584 11.36 -18.74 6.69
CA GLY A 584 11.11 -18.37 8.08
C GLY A 584 11.74 -19.38 9.04
N GLY A 585 12.83 -18.97 9.69
CA GLY A 585 13.33 -19.67 10.87
C GLY A 585 14.26 -20.84 10.60
N ARG A 586 15.47 -20.55 10.13
CA ARG A 586 16.71 -21.12 10.67
C ARG A 586 17.77 -20.03 10.71
N LYS A 587 18.51 -19.91 11.82
CA LYS A 587 19.89 -19.39 11.71
C LYS A 587 20.57 -20.28 10.67
N ALA A 588 21.20 -19.67 9.66
CA ALA A 588 21.87 -20.42 8.62
C ALA A 588 22.71 -21.53 9.28
N PHE A 589 22.58 -22.76 8.78
CA PHE A 589 23.42 -23.87 9.21
C PHE A 589 24.85 -23.50 8.81
N MET A 590 25.58 -22.82 9.71
CA MET A 590 27.02 -22.68 9.60
C MET A 590 27.57 -24.10 9.68
N PRO A 591 28.17 -24.63 8.60
CA PRO A 591 29.04 -25.78 8.77
C PRO A 591 30.10 -25.33 9.75
N SER A 592 30.34 -26.12 10.81
CA SER A 592 31.44 -25.83 11.72
C SER A 592 32.74 -25.94 10.96
N HIS A 593 33.23 -24.83 10.40
CA HIS A 593 34.62 -24.69 10.01
C HIS A 593 35.43 -24.74 11.29
N ARG A 594 35.79 -25.98 11.64
CA ARG A 594 36.97 -26.28 12.42
C ARG A 594 38.09 -25.45 11.78
N ARG A 595 38.80 -24.68 12.59
CA ARG A 595 40.12 -24.20 12.17
C ARG A 595 40.98 -25.45 11.94
N ASP A 596 42.09 -25.24 11.23
CA ASP A 596 43.07 -26.23 10.82
C ASP A 596 42.77 -26.84 9.42
N ASP A 597 43.86 -27.10 8.69
CA ASP A 597 43.95 -27.62 7.31
C ASP A 597 43.65 -26.66 6.13
N CYS A 598 44.57 -25.71 5.93
CA CYS A 598 44.92 -25.17 4.60
C CYS A 598 46.39 -25.52 4.25
N PRO A 599 46.66 -26.28 3.17
CA PRO A 599 48.00 -26.42 2.59
C PRO A 599 48.14 -25.79 1.19
N GLY A 600 49.24 -25.05 0.94
CA GLY A 600 49.74 -24.67 -0.40
C GLY A 600 49.06 -23.44 -1.04
N GLN A 601 49.58 -22.22 -0.93
CA GLN A 601 50.67 -21.62 -1.73
C GLN A 601 50.36 -21.47 -3.24
N ASN A 602 50.05 -20.28 -3.78
CA ASN A 602 50.94 -19.14 -4.19
C ASN A 602 51.39 -19.25 -5.69
N PRO A 603 51.87 -18.20 -6.40
CA PRO A 603 51.77 -16.73 -6.22
C PRO A 603 51.33 -15.94 -7.50
N LEU A 604 51.25 -14.60 -7.35
CA LEU A 604 51.33 -13.48 -8.32
C LEU A 604 50.13 -12.53 -8.09
N TRP A 605 50.25 -11.34 -7.48
CA TRP A 605 51.39 -10.41 -7.44
C TRP A 605 51.64 -9.83 -6.03
N SER A 606 52.90 -9.46 -5.74
CA SER A 606 53.29 -8.79 -4.49
C SER A 606 54.33 -7.68 -4.71
N ARG A 607 53.98 -6.45 -4.34
CA ARG A 607 54.85 -5.28 -3.99
C ARG A 607 53.94 -4.03 -3.87
N ALA A 608 54.07 -3.14 -2.89
CA ALA A 608 54.84 -3.19 -1.64
C ALA A 608 54.17 -2.30 -0.57
N LYS A 609 54.24 -2.69 0.70
CA LYS A 609 53.91 -1.81 1.85
C LYS A 609 55.17 -1.11 2.37
N LYS A 610 55.00 0.13 2.87
CA LYS A 610 55.59 0.75 4.09
C LYS A 610 55.70 2.27 3.87
N SER A 611 54.90 3.11 4.51
CA SER A 611 54.88 3.53 5.93
C SER A 611 55.57 4.88 6.13
N LEU A 612 54.91 5.86 6.75
CA LEU A 612 55.48 6.78 7.74
C LEU A 612 54.39 7.70 8.35
N THR A 613 54.72 8.30 9.49
CA THR A 613 53.87 9.06 10.42
C THR A 613 53.66 10.54 9.99
N PRO A 614 52.69 11.26 10.60
CA PRO A 614 52.32 12.61 10.15
C PRO A 614 53.29 13.69 10.63
N VAL A 615 53.55 14.69 9.78
CA VAL A 615 54.29 15.93 10.08
C VAL A 615 53.53 17.13 9.47
N ALA A 616 53.63 18.29 10.12
CA ALA A 616 52.77 19.45 9.89
C ALA A 616 53.11 20.32 8.64
N SER A 617 52.12 21.11 8.22
CA SER A 617 52.14 22.46 7.61
C SER A 617 53.46 23.26 7.72
N PRO A 618 53.81 24.22 6.81
CA PRO A 618 53.01 25.48 6.66
C PRO A 618 53.08 26.32 5.35
N TRP A 619 52.36 27.48 5.37
CA TRP A 619 52.36 28.68 4.48
C TRP A 619 51.48 28.63 3.20
N LYS A 620 50.79 29.70 2.75
CA LYS A 620 50.74 31.15 3.11
C LYS A 620 49.28 31.60 3.34
N LYS A 621 48.91 32.32 4.41
CA LYS A 621 48.92 33.80 4.59
C LYS A 621 48.16 34.63 3.52
N GLN A 622 46.98 35.14 3.91
CA GLN A 622 46.70 36.58 3.93
C GLN A 622 45.76 36.93 5.10
N THR A 623 45.99 38.06 5.75
CA THR A 623 45.42 38.46 7.06
C THR A 623 44.55 39.72 6.94
N HIS A 624 43.74 39.96 7.99
CA HIS A 624 43.15 41.21 8.57
C HIS A 624 41.77 40.76 9.11
N GLY A 625 41.42 40.67 10.42
CA GLY A 625 41.95 41.27 11.65
C GLY A 625 41.27 42.63 11.92
N TRP A 626 40.68 42.98 13.07
CA TRP A 626 40.38 42.39 14.41
C TRP A 626 38.98 42.96 14.83
N GLY A 627 38.22 42.55 15.86
CA GLY A 627 38.32 41.54 16.92
C GLY A 627 37.39 41.93 18.11
N MET A 628 36.98 40.97 18.96
CA MET A 628 36.44 41.15 20.36
C MET A 628 35.19 42.07 20.58
N THR A 629 34.27 41.84 21.53
CA THR A 629 34.22 40.96 22.71
C THR A 629 32.77 40.61 23.09
N SER A 630 32.60 39.57 23.91
CA SER A 630 31.36 39.17 24.61
C SER A 630 30.81 40.21 25.62
N VAL A 631 29.50 40.17 25.93
CA VAL A 631 28.92 40.10 27.31
C VAL A 631 27.36 40.18 27.28
N VAL A 632 26.72 39.65 28.33
CA VAL A 632 25.26 39.43 28.53
C VAL A 632 24.86 40.17 29.83
N PRO A 633 23.78 40.98 29.92
CA PRO A 633 22.39 40.46 29.96
C PRO A 633 21.24 41.43 29.53
N GLY A 634 19.98 40.97 29.69
CA GLY A 634 19.04 41.74 30.55
C GLY A 634 17.76 42.35 29.94
N ALA A 635 16.61 41.95 30.48
CA ALA A 635 15.26 42.41 30.17
C ALA A 635 14.94 43.89 30.52
N GLY A 636 13.97 44.50 29.82
CA GLY A 636 13.41 45.83 30.14
C GLY A 636 12.23 46.28 29.26
N ASN A 637 11.01 46.00 29.70
CA ASN A 637 9.72 46.55 29.19
C ASN A 637 9.46 47.94 29.89
N PRO A 638 8.41 48.78 29.62
CA PRO A 638 7.28 48.63 28.68
C PRO A 638 6.67 49.91 28.02
N ARG A 639 5.60 49.68 27.22
CA ARG A 639 4.37 50.53 27.00
C ARG A 639 4.45 51.91 26.31
N GLY A 640 3.51 52.14 25.38
CA GLY A 640 3.08 53.48 24.93
C GLY A 640 2.10 53.47 23.75
N ALA A 641 0.80 53.34 23.99
CA ALA A 641 -0.23 53.32 22.94
C ALA A 641 -0.80 54.72 22.62
N LYS A 642 -1.20 54.96 21.36
CA LYS A 642 -2.46 55.66 20.96
C LYS A 642 -2.58 55.88 19.43
N ALA A 643 -3.78 55.62 18.90
CA ALA A 643 -4.35 56.24 17.69
C ALA A 643 -5.39 57.32 18.15
N PRO A 644 -6.24 57.97 17.31
CA PRO A 644 -6.44 57.90 15.84
C PRO A 644 -6.67 59.27 15.13
N LEU A 645 -7.03 59.26 13.83
CA LEU A 645 -8.07 60.05 13.10
C LEU A 645 -7.70 60.50 11.65
N LEU A 646 -8.75 60.61 10.80
CA LEU A 646 -8.77 60.95 9.35
C LEU A 646 -9.19 62.45 9.12
N PRO A 647 -9.62 62.98 7.94
CA PRO A 647 -9.55 62.58 6.50
C PRO A 647 -9.24 63.74 5.47
N GLY A 648 -9.11 63.42 4.16
CA GLY A 648 -9.36 64.34 3.00
C GLY A 648 -9.23 63.62 1.63
N LYS A 649 -10.24 63.52 0.73
CA LYS A 649 -10.81 64.50 -0.26
C LYS A 649 -9.77 65.01 -1.29
N ARG A 650 -9.99 65.10 -2.64
CA ARG A 650 -11.11 64.72 -3.55
C ARG A 650 -10.71 64.95 -5.06
N ARG A 651 -11.32 64.22 -6.02
CA ARG A 651 -11.48 64.50 -7.50
C ARG A 651 -10.20 64.49 -8.40
N GLY A 652 -10.23 64.18 -9.71
CA GLY A 652 -11.31 63.66 -10.60
C GLY A 652 -10.93 63.64 -12.11
N ALA A 653 -11.87 63.18 -12.97
CA ALA A 653 -11.94 63.24 -14.46
C ALA A 653 -11.25 62.16 -15.36
N ARG A 654 -12.04 61.70 -16.38
CA ARG A 654 -11.64 61.07 -17.67
C ARG A 654 -12.01 62.07 -18.81
N PRO A 655 -12.04 61.73 -20.12
CA PRO A 655 -11.35 60.69 -20.92
C PRO A 655 -10.61 61.32 -22.14
N TRP A 656 -10.09 60.52 -23.09
CA TRP A 656 -10.30 60.71 -24.54
C TRP A 656 -9.86 59.49 -25.37
N SER A 657 -10.35 59.40 -26.61
CA SER A 657 -10.23 58.25 -27.51
C SER A 657 -9.40 58.57 -28.77
N ARG A 658 -8.85 57.53 -29.44
CA ARG A 658 -8.70 57.50 -30.91
C ARG A 658 -8.39 56.10 -31.46
N ARG A 659 -9.04 55.76 -32.59
CA ARG A 659 -8.74 54.60 -33.45
C ARG A 659 -7.87 55.00 -34.64
N ARG A 660 -7.07 54.06 -35.15
CA ARG A 660 -6.67 53.76 -36.55
C ARG A 660 -5.85 52.45 -36.48
N GLY A 661 -6.01 51.40 -37.28
CA GLY A 661 -6.84 51.13 -38.48
C GLY A 661 -5.94 50.84 -39.70
N ILE A 662 -6.28 49.83 -40.55
CA ILE A 662 -5.56 49.32 -41.77
C ILE A 662 -4.49 48.24 -41.44
N THR A 663 -4.29 47.05 -42.07
CA THR A 663 -5.02 46.08 -42.96
C THR A 663 -4.26 44.72 -42.88
N GLY A 664 -4.74 43.54 -43.32
CA GLY A 664 -6.07 43.16 -43.84
C GLY A 664 -6.12 42.26 -45.09
N VAL A 665 -5.54 41.03 -45.11
CA VAL A 665 -5.70 40.05 -46.23
C VAL A 665 -5.95 38.61 -45.74
N LEU A 666 -6.97 37.96 -46.31
CA LEU A 666 -7.29 36.52 -46.37
C LEU A 666 -7.54 36.21 -47.87
N PRO A 667 -7.29 34.99 -48.41
CA PRO A 667 -8.19 33.81 -48.24
C PRO A 667 -7.43 32.45 -48.38
N ARG A 668 -7.98 31.22 -48.46
CA ARG A 668 -9.30 30.56 -48.27
C ARG A 668 -9.04 29.04 -48.03
N TRP A 669 -9.98 28.33 -47.40
CA TRP A 669 -10.13 26.86 -47.40
C TRP A 669 -10.70 26.37 -48.77
N PRO A 670 -10.67 25.08 -49.18
CA PRO A 670 -10.88 23.85 -48.40
C PRO A 670 -9.66 23.26 -47.69
#